data_AF-A0A9Q5ZEI5-F1
#
_entry.id   AF-A0A9Q5ZEI5-F1
#
_cell.length_a   1.000
_cell.length_b   1.000
_cell.length_c   1.000
_cell.angle_alpha   90.00
_cell.angle_beta   90.00
_cell.angle_gamma   90.00
#
_symmetry.space_group_name_H-M   'P 1'
#
loop_
_entity.id
_entity.type
_entity.pdbx_description
1 polymer ?
#
loop_
_entity_poly.entity_id
_entity_poly.type
_entity_poly.pdbx_seq_one_letter_code
_entity_poly.pdbx_strand_id
1 'polypeptide(L)'
;MNNIKKPRLVFFQWNNQGSAKFYNVHKQEHVKCLSEFFEVILIRDESDYQQICEQYQPDISLFETGNASSDKRRIKNTHYYPEIPKLAFYNGDSYCGFHSAFLSDIEHWGIETVFTISIPFAEYLPEIADNLFIWPNFIDSDVFKDYNQPKNIPVLITGSQTSLYPWRQKINKLVAKYYPSLICPHLGYMQNRETSRMLFGEQYARMLNASLFSPTCGTMAREFVRKFLEIPGSKSCLITEKNPTVEAAGFVDMQNCVFADENDILDKLDYLFQNRAELEKITDAGYQLVHSRHTFKQRDEILQWFRLHKALKPNQRIVQKSPFEPLTVVDKSSEIKNSHIVVNPSDILLLRQGDEKLWAGKYDEAEALYLKCLNFVDSQAQPKLRLALCNLYKGNAATAHYWIIQPIEWTLDLLKAIDPDPLEWAYLIITLLCQGKLNDAVNYANKFPSLCHPELDRTRWIVNTLTSRDILPYSDPLKCRYSAHRLPSRNFQDWLNQICMMLTACQQFEFAKLLSDPAYLKSQSLNKQTKDFAKSSNVVSKSIDFLTFKYYQTTVKQWLILNLKTLLREPLSRLETRFGYFLPYEFSTIKSDELFQTIRKMVKEEDIKTALVIGASSGEVITEALLTGIRENPNKPTAFCINISTAKFNKLQKRFIDESVVKFYDILPSSSEDLAEETSKVIRNIKEEKNVNFFDVVLIDGSQLSISIEELDNELEDYKFVLLDDINTFENYKNHQKLLLNSNYLVFTQNPELRNGYAIFEQLP
;
A
#
# COMPACT_ATOMS: atom_id res chain seq x y z
N MET A 1 -34.33 -22.39 -34.28
CA MET A 1 -33.33 -21.66 -33.48
C MET A 1 -32.01 -21.75 -34.23
N ASN A 2 -31.57 -20.67 -34.89
CA ASN A 2 -30.24 -20.65 -35.51
C ASN A 2 -29.20 -20.81 -34.40
N ASN A 3 -28.47 -21.92 -34.42
CA ASN A 3 -27.41 -22.20 -33.48
C ASN A 3 -26.26 -21.22 -33.77
N ILE A 4 -26.27 -20.04 -33.15
CA ILE A 4 -25.22 -19.04 -33.33
C ILE A 4 -23.93 -19.67 -32.81
N LYS A 5 -23.02 -20.01 -33.73
CA LYS A 5 -21.72 -20.60 -33.39
C LYS A 5 -20.95 -19.59 -32.53
N LYS A 6 -20.58 -19.99 -31.31
CA LYS A 6 -19.75 -19.19 -30.41
C LYS A 6 -18.35 -19.02 -31.03
N PRO A 7 -17.72 -17.83 -30.91
CA PRO A 7 -16.33 -17.66 -31.33
C PRO A 7 -15.40 -18.53 -30.48
N ARG A 8 -14.30 -19.01 -31.07
CA ARG A 8 -13.28 -19.78 -30.33
C ARG A 8 -12.34 -18.83 -29.60
N LEU A 9 -12.31 -18.94 -28.27
CA LEU A 9 -11.41 -18.18 -27.40
C LEU A 9 -10.34 -19.11 -26.86
N VAL A 10 -9.08 -18.89 -27.24
CA VAL A 10 -7.95 -19.49 -26.53
C VAL A 10 -7.64 -18.62 -25.32
N PHE A 11 -7.77 -19.18 -24.12
CA PHE A 11 -7.49 -18.51 -22.86
C PHE A 11 -6.25 -19.11 -22.21
N PHE A 12 -5.20 -18.31 -22.13
CA PHE A 12 -3.96 -18.59 -21.43
C PHE A 12 -4.15 -18.24 -19.95
N GLN A 13 -4.42 -19.25 -19.11
CA GLN A 13 -4.71 -19.10 -17.68
C GLN A 13 -3.89 -20.08 -16.85
N TRP A 14 -3.00 -19.58 -16.00
CA TRP A 14 -1.95 -20.41 -15.38
C TRP A 14 -2.43 -21.31 -14.26
N ASN A 15 -1.70 -22.41 -14.04
CA ASN A 15 -1.96 -23.32 -12.93
C ASN A 15 -1.42 -22.75 -11.62
N ASN A 16 -2.30 -22.56 -10.64
CA ASN A 16 -1.95 -22.01 -9.33
C ASN A 16 -1.85 -23.14 -8.29
N GLN A 17 -0.87 -24.03 -8.44
CA GLN A 17 -0.73 -25.24 -7.62
C GLN A 17 -0.40 -24.97 -6.13
N GLY A 18 -0.21 -23.69 -5.72
CA GLY A 18 0.05 -23.29 -4.33
C GLY A 18 -1.00 -22.37 -3.71
N SER A 19 -2.08 -22.02 -4.40
CA SER A 19 -3.09 -21.08 -3.89
C SER A 19 -4.24 -21.76 -3.14
N ALA A 20 -4.83 -21.07 -2.18
CA ALA A 20 -5.99 -21.53 -1.43
C ALA A 20 -7.16 -21.92 -2.37
N LYS A 21 -7.94 -22.94 -1.98
CA LYS A 21 -8.98 -23.55 -2.83
C LYS A 21 -10.01 -22.54 -3.36
N PHE A 22 -10.40 -21.55 -2.56
CA PHE A 22 -11.37 -20.53 -2.98
C PHE A 22 -10.85 -19.69 -4.16
N TYR A 23 -9.54 -19.43 -4.24
CA TYR A 23 -8.95 -18.69 -5.35
C TYR A 23 -9.05 -19.49 -6.66
N ASN A 24 -8.88 -20.81 -6.59
CA ASN A 24 -9.06 -21.69 -7.74
C ASN A 24 -10.53 -21.72 -8.22
N VAL A 25 -11.50 -21.60 -7.32
CA VAL A 25 -12.92 -21.45 -7.69
C VAL A 25 -13.15 -20.18 -8.50
N HIS A 26 -12.59 -19.04 -8.08
CA HIS A 26 -12.73 -17.79 -8.84
C HIS A 26 -12.20 -17.91 -10.27
N LYS A 27 -11.06 -18.58 -10.46
CA LYS A 27 -10.49 -18.83 -11.80
C LYS A 27 -11.39 -19.71 -12.66
N GLN A 28 -12.01 -20.73 -12.06
CA GLN A 28 -12.98 -21.60 -12.73
C GLN A 28 -14.25 -20.83 -13.12
N GLU A 29 -14.70 -19.89 -12.27
CA GLU A 29 -15.85 -19.03 -12.57
C GLU A 29 -15.58 -18.06 -13.72
N HIS A 30 -14.34 -17.56 -13.89
CA HIS A 30 -13.97 -16.81 -15.09
C HIS A 30 -14.14 -17.66 -16.37
N VAL A 31 -13.71 -18.93 -16.33
CA VAL A 31 -13.89 -19.87 -17.45
C VAL A 31 -15.38 -20.17 -17.67
N LYS A 32 -16.16 -20.39 -16.61
CA LYS A 32 -17.61 -20.60 -16.68
C LYS A 32 -18.29 -19.40 -17.35
N CYS A 33 -17.97 -18.18 -16.92
CA CYS A 33 -18.48 -16.94 -17.50
C CYS A 33 -18.14 -16.82 -18.99
N LEU A 34 -16.88 -16.98 -19.36
CA LEU A 34 -16.46 -16.91 -20.77
C LEU A 34 -17.15 -17.99 -21.61
N SER A 35 -17.42 -19.16 -21.04
CA SER A 35 -18.09 -20.27 -21.74
C SER A 35 -19.57 -19.98 -22.08
N GLU A 36 -20.20 -18.99 -21.45
CA GLU A 36 -21.52 -18.51 -21.89
C GLU A 36 -21.45 -17.86 -23.28
N PHE A 37 -20.31 -17.26 -23.62
CA PHE A 37 -20.13 -16.38 -24.78
C PHE A 37 -19.22 -16.97 -25.86
N PHE A 38 -18.29 -17.84 -25.46
CA PHE A 38 -17.22 -18.39 -26.29
C PHE A 38 -17.16 -19.92 -26.20
N GLU A 39 -16.57 -20.54 -27.21
CA GLU A 39 -15.98 -21.88 -27.10
C GLU A 39 -14.57 -21.71 -26.49
N VAL A 40 -14.41 -21.96 -25.19
CA VAL A 40 -13.18 -21.67 -24.45
C VAL A 40 -12.22 -22.85 -24.51
N ILE A 41 -10.99 -22.58 -24.96
CA ILE A 41 -9.88 -23.52 -25.02
C ILE A 41 -8.83 -23.03 -24.02
N LEU A 42 -8.58 -23.82 -22.97
CA LEU A 42 -7.76 -23.39 -21.85
C LEU A 42 -6.32 -23.91 -21.97
N ILE A 43 -5.36 -23.00 -21.96
CA ILE A 43 -3.93 -23.30 -21.99
C ILE A 43 -3.33 -22.94 -20.63
N ARG A 44 -2.69 -23.91 -19.96
CA ARG A 44 -2.27 -23.81 -18.55
C ARG A 44 -0.76 -23.92 -18.33
N ASP A 45 -0.02 -24.24 -19.38
CA ASP A 45 1.42 -24.50 -19.34
C ASP A 45 2.15 -23.65 -20.38
N GLU A 46 3.48 -23.57 -20.23
CA GLU A 46 4.35 -22.94 -21.23
C GLU A 46 4.07 -23.50 -22.62
N SER A 47 4.00 -22.61 -23.60
CA SER A 47 3.53 -22.98 -24.92
C SER A 47 4.10 -22.07 -26.00
N ASP A 48 3.99 -22.55 -27.24
CA ASP A 48 4.32 -21.79 -28.43
C ASP A 48 3.01 -21.26 -29.04
N TYR A 49 2.86 -19.94 -29.09
CA TYR A 49 1.63 -19.31 -29.58
C TYR A 49 1.30 -19.72 -31.03
N GLN A 50 2.33 -19.87 -31.88
CA GLN A 50 2.15 -20.27 -33.27
C GLN A 50 1.50 -21.66 -33.36
N GLN A 51 2.02 -22.62 -32.59
CA GLN A 51 1.50 -24.00 -32.58
C GLN A 51 0.07 -24.06 -32.04
N ILE A 52 -0.24 -23.28 -31.00
CA ILE A 52 -1.59 -23.17 -30.44
C ILE A 52 -2.56 -22.60 -31.49
N CYS A 53 -2.15 -21.58 -32.24
CA CYS A 53 -2.96 -21.01 -33.32
C CYS A 53 -3.18 -22.01 -34.47
N GLU A 54 -2.16 -22.77 -34.86
CA GLU A 54 -2.26 -23.80 -35.90
C GLU A 54 -3.22 -24.93 -35.49
N GLN A 55 -3.13 -25.38 -34.24
CA GLN A 55 -3.92 -26.48 -33.70
C GLN A 55 -5.40 -26.10 -33.51
N TYR A 56 -5.66 -24.93 -32.91
CA TYR A 56 -7.00 -24.57 -32.44
C TYR A 56 -7.70 -23.52 -33.29
N GLN A 57 -6.97 -22.80 -34.15
CA GLN A 57 -7.46 -21.74 -35.04
C GLN A 57 -8.37 -20.73 -34.30
N PRO A 58 -7.88 -20.08 -33.23
CA PRO A 58 -8.72 -19.19 -32.42
C PRO A 58 -9.25 -18.00 -33.21
N ASP A 59 -10.44 -17.53 -32.81
CA ASP A 59 -10.97 -16.25 -33.27
C ASP A 59 -10.38 -15.07 -32.48
N ILE A 60 -10.00 -15.33 -31.22
CA ILE A 60 -9.46 -14.36 -30.27
C ILE A 60 -8.62 -15.10 -29.22
N SER A 61 -7.59 -14.44 -28.70
CA SER A 61 -6.74 -14.95 -27.62
C SER A 61 -6.77 -14.03 -26.40
N LEU A 62 -6.90 -14.60 -25.20
CA LEU A 62 -6.87 -13.88 -23.93
C LEU A 62 -5.72 -14.39 -23.06
N PHE A 63 -4.94 -13.47 -22.48
CA PHE A 63 -3.73 -13.76 -21.73
C PHE A 63 -3.84 -13.29 -20.28
N GLU A 64 -3.93 -14.22 -19.33
CA GLU A 64 -3.94 -13.89 -17.90
C GLU A 64 -2.54 -13.46 -17.42
N THR A 65 -2.49 -12.32 -16.72
CA THR A 65 -1.28 -11.76 -16.11
C THR A 65 -1.66 -11.00 -14.83
N GLY A 66 -0.68 -10.40 -14.13
CA GLY A 66 -0.93 -9.61 -12.93
C GLY A 66 -1.15 -10.42 -11.65
N ASN A 67 -0.62 -11.65 -11.57
CA ASN A 67 -0.68 -12.46 -10.36
C ASN A 67 0.65 -13.18 -10.05
N ALA A 68 0.85 -13.53 -8.77
CA ALA A 68 2.09 -14.13 -8.26
C ALA A 68 2.33 -15.59 -8.68
N SER A 69 1.33 -16.28 -9.24
CA SER A 69 1.36 -17.73 -9.48
C SER A 69 2.05 -18.11 -10.79
N SER A 70 3.03 -17.33 -11.20
CA SER A 70 3.37 -17.12 -12.60
C SER A 70 4.76 -17.59 -13.00
N ASP A 71 5.32 -18.52 -12.21
CA ASP A 71 6.58 -19.24 -12.48
C ASP A 71 6.69 -19.86 -13.90
N LYS A 72 5.57 -19.95 -14.63
CA LYS A 72 5.45 -20.58 -15.97
C LYS A 72 4.96 -19.63 -17.08
N ARG A 73 5.24 -18.34 -16.97
CA ARG A 73 4.74 -17.28 -17.88
C ARG A 73 5.34 -17.23 -19.30
N ARG A 74 6.04 -18.27 -19.76
CA ARG A 74 6.77 -18.20 -21.03
C ARG A 74 5.91 -18.67 -22.19
N ILE A 75 5.39 -17.69 -22.94
CA ILE A 75 4.74 -17.91 -24.23
C ILE A 75 5.68 -17.42 -25.33
N LYS A 76 6.08 -18.32 -26.21
CA LYS A 76 6.98 -17.99 -27.33
C LYS A 76 6.17 -17.64 -28.58
N ASN A 77 6.83 -16.95 -29.51
CA ASN A 77 6.32 -16.73 -30.87
C ASN A 77 4.95 -16.01 -30.94
N THR A 78 4.68 -15.12 -29.97
CA THR A 78 3.46 -14.29 -29.88
C THR A 78 3.28 -13.29 -31.03
N HIS A 79 4.30 -13.08 -31.87
CA HIS A 79 4.25 -12.19 -33.03
C HIS A 79 3.62 -12.84 -34.28
N TYR A 80 3.47 -14.18 -34.30
CA TYR A 80 2.76 -14.88 -35.38
C TYR A 80 1.25 -14.65 -35.30
N TYR A 81 0.57 -14.77 -36.44
CA TYR A 81 -0.88 -14.55 -36.60
C TYR A 81 -1.35 -13.18 -36.05
N PRO A 82 -0.75 -12.05 -36.48
CA PRO A 82 -1.08 -10.72 -35.97
C PRO A 82 -2.54 -10.30 -36.25
N GLU A 83 -3.23 -10.97 -37.18
CA GLU A 83 -4.65 -10.77 -37.48
C GLU A 83 -5.59 -11.33 -36.39
N ILE A 84 -5.11 -12.25 -35.54
CA ILE A 84 -5.87 -12.76 -34.40
C ILE A 84 -5.74 -11.76 -33.25
N PRO A 85 -6.84 -11.12 -32.79
CA PRO A 85 -6.77 -10.15 -31.71
C PRO A 85 -6.30 -10.84 -30.42
N LYS A 86 -5.35 -10.19 -29.74
CA LYS A 86 -4.82 -10.60 -28.44
C LYS A 86 -5.24 -9.59 -27.38
N LEU A 87 -5.78 -10.09 -26.28
CA LEU A 87 -6.21 -9.32 -25.13
C LEU A 87 -5.44 -9.75 -23.88
N ALA A 88 -5.10 -8.80 -23.01
CA ALA A 88 -4.58 -9.12 -21.68
C ALA A 88 -5.73 -9.13 -20.68
N PHE A 89 -5.70 -10.06 -19.74
CA PHE A 89 -6.54 -10.06 -18.55
C PHE A 89 -5.65 -9.90 -17.31
N TYR A 90 -5.63 -8.69 -16.76
CA TYR A 90 -4.99 -8.43 -15.47
C TYR A 90 -5.89 -8.96 -14.35
N ASN A 91 -5.50 -10.10 -13.77
CA ASN A 91 -6.24 -10.81 -12.72
C ASN A 91 -5.55 -10.63 -11.36
N GLY A 92 -5.30 -9.37 -10.99
CA GLY A 92 -4.75 -8.95 -9.70
C GLY A 92 -5.53 -7.78 -9.13
N ASP A 93 -5.27 -7.46 -7.86
CA ASP A 93 -5.76 -6.23 -7.26
C ASP A 93 -4.97 -5.02 -7.80
N SER A 94 -5.56 -3.83 -7.72
CA SER A 94 -4.93 -2.62 -8.27
C SER A 94 -3.67 -2.16 -7.55
N TYR A 95 -3.52 -2.51 -6.29
CA TYR A 95 -2.40 -2.11 -5.45
C TYR A 95 -1.30 -3.17 -5.39
N CYS A 96 -1.42 -4.28 -6.13
CA CYS A 96 -0.42 -5.33 -6.13
C CYS A 96 0.91 -4.83 -6.74
N GLY A 97 2.03 -5.33 -6.22
CA GLY A 97 3.38 -5.07 -6.74
C GLY A 97 3.70 -5.66 -8.11
N PHE A 98 2.70 -6.08 -8.90
CA PHE A 98 2.90 -6.85 -10.13
C PHE A 98 2.87 -5.99 -11.40
N HIS A 99 2.68 -4.67 -11.28
CA HIS A 99 2.59 -3.75 -12.41
C HIS A 99 3.81 -3.81 -13.33
N SER A 100 5.01 -3.82 -12.77
CA SER A 100 6.26 -3.83 -13.54
C SER A 100 6.39 -5.10 -14.39
N ALA A 101 6.10 -6.27 -13.82
CA ALA A 101 6.07 -7.54 -14.54
C ALA A 101 4.94 -7.60 -15.57
N PHE A 102 3.76 -7.08 -15.22
CA PHE A 102 2.62 -7.00 -16.13
C PHE A 102 2.92 -6.16 -17.37
N LEU A 103 3.54 -4.99 -17.21
CA LEU A 103 3.94 -4.13 -18.33
C LEU A 103 4.98 -4.80 -19.22
N SER A 104 5.92 -5.56 -18.63
CA SER A 104 6.87 -6.39 -19.38
C SER A 104 6.14 -7.48 -20.18
N ASP A 105 5.20 -8.20 -19.58
CA ASP A 105 4.43 -9.26 -20.23
C ASP A 105 3.68 -8.75 -21.48
N ILE A 106 2.88 -7.68 -21.33
CA ILE A 106 2.02 -7.20 -22.42
C ILE A 106 2.84 -6.62 -23.59
N GLU A 107 3.99 -6.01 -23.31
CA GLU A 107 4.88 -5.52 -24.37
C GLU A 107 5.47 -6.69 -25.17
N HIS A 108 6.02 -7.70 -24.49
CA HIS A 108 6.60 -8.88 -25.15
C HIS A 108 5.56 -9.75 -25.85
N TRP A 109 4.32 -9.76 -25.39
CA TRP A 109 3.22 -10.44 -26.07
C TRP A 109 2.61 -9.60 -27.20
N GLY A 110 2.99 -8.32 -27.32
CA GLY A 110 2.45 -7.40 -28.33
C GLY A 110 0.94 -7.20 -28.14
N ILE A 111 0.53 -6.88 -26.91
CA ILE A 111 -0.86 -6.68 -26.50
C ILE A 111 -1.04 -5.24 -26.05
N GLU A 112 -2.05 -4.57 -26.61
CA GLU A 112 -2.38 -3.18 -26.25
C GLU A 112 -3.66 -3.07 -25.42
N THR A 113 -4.65 -3.95 -25.66
CA THR A 113 -5.94 -3.92 -24.97
C THR A 113 -5.92 -4.79 -23.72
N VAL A 114 -6.29 -4.19 -22.60
CA VAL A 114 -6.24 -4.81 -21.27
C VAL A 114 -7.65 -4.84 -20.67
N PHE A 115 -8.06 -6.00 -20.16
CA PHE A 115 -9.21 -6.15 -19.29
C PHE A 115 -8.75 -6.38 -17.84
N THR A 116 -9.46 -5.84 -16.86
CA THR A 116 -9.21 -6.06 -15.43
C THR A 116 -10.52 -6.20 -14.66
N ILE A 117 -10.51 -6.96 -13.57
CA ILE A 117 -11.63 -6.98 -12.60
C ILE A 117 -11.59 -5.78 -11.64
N SER A 118 -10.44 -5.12 -11.53
CA SER A 118 -10.20 -4.02 -10.60
C SER A 118 -10.62 -2.68 -11.21
N ILE A 119 -11.68 -2.09 -10.67
CA ILE A 119 -12.19 -0.76 -11.09
C ILE A 119 -11.17 0.38 -10.85
N PRO A 120 -10.49 0.49 -9.70
CA PRO A 120 -9.55 1.58 -9.45
C PRO A 120 -8.22 1.46 -10.19
N PHE A 121 -8.00 0.40 -11.00
CA PHE A 121 -6.71 0.13 -11.66
C PHE A 121 -6.16 1.30 -12.47
N ALA A 122 -7.03 2.10 -13.11
CA ALA A 122 -6.62 3.28 -13.87
C ALA A 122 -5.96 4.38 -13.00
N GLU A 123 -6.22 4.42 -11.69
CA GLU A 123 -5.54 5.35 -10.77
C GLU A 123 -4.10 4.92 -10.45
N TYR A 124 -3.79 3.63 -10.56
CA TYR A 124 -2.47 3.06 -10.33
C TYR A 124 -1.61 3.03 -11.60
N LEU A 125 -2.22 2.74 -12.75
CA LEU A 125 -1.57 2.73 -14.07
C LEU A 125 -2.32 3.64 -15.08
N PRO A 126 -2.27 4.97 -14.91
CA PRO A 126 -2.97 5.90 -15.79
C PRO A 126 -2.45 5.90 -17.23
N GLU A 127 -1.21 5.46 -17.47
CA GLU A 127 -0.59 5.45 -18.80
C GLU A 127 -1.30 4.52 -19.79
N ILE A 128 -1.93 3.45 -19.29
CA ILE A 128 -2.69 2.48 -20.10
C ILE A 128 -4.21 2.71 -20.05
N ALA A 129 -4.68 3.75 -19.35
CA ALA A 129 -6.11 3.96 -19.07
C ALA A 129 -6.96 4.04 -20.34
N ASP A 130 -6.41 4.57 -21.44
CA ASP A 130 -7.11 4.67 -22.73
C ASP A 130 -7.40 3.31 -23.37
N ASN A 131 -6.60 2.28 -23.06
CA ASN A 131 -6.75 0.91 -23.59
C ASN A 131 -7.17 -0.10 -22.50
N LEU A 132 -7.47 0.39 -21.30
CA LEU A 132 -7.91 -0.40 -20.16
C LEU A 132 -9.45 -0.46 -20.13
N PHE A 133 -9.98 -1.67 -20.03
CA PHE A 133 -11.39 -1.98 -19.90
C PHE A 133 -11.64 -2.73 -18.60
N ILE A 134 -12.76 -2.45 -17.94
CA ILE A 134 -13.20 -3.18 -16.77
C ILE A 134 -14.07 -4.36 -17.22
N TRP A 135 -13.74 -5.54 -16.73
CA TRP A 135 -14.59 -6.74 -16.73
C TRP A 135 -15.03 -7.00 -15.28
N PRO A 136 -16.15 -6.42 -14.82
CA PRO A 136 -16.42 -6.36 -13.39
C PRO A 136 -16.65 -7.72 -12.75
N ASN A 137 -16.32 -7.85 -11.45
CA ASN A 137 -16.69 -9.01 -10.66
C ASN A 137 -18.18 -9.38 -10.78
N PHE A 138 -18.48 -10.67 -10.61
CA PHE A 138 -19.82 -11.25 -10.75
C PHE A 138 -19.99 -12.44 -9.80
N ILE A 139 -21.23 -12.90 -9.62
CA ILE A 139 -21.53 -14.14 -8.91
C ILE A 139 -21.87 -15.30 -9.85
N ASP A 140 -21.59 -16.52 -9.39
CA ASP A 140 -22.26 -17.73 -9.88
C ASP A 140 -23.65 -17.84 -9.26
N SER A 141 -24.69 -17.54 -10.04
CA SER A 141 -26.09 -17.60 -9.59
C SER A 141 -26.55 -19.00 -9.21
N ASP A 142 -25.84 -20.05 -9.63
CA ASP A 142 -26.15 -21.43 -9.23
C ASP A 142 -25.68 -21.72 -7.79
N VAL A 143 -24.69 -20.96 -7.31
CA VAL A 143 -24.07 -21.09 -5.98
C VAL A 143 -24.58 -20.03 -5.03
N PHE A 144 -24.56 -18.75 -5.40
CA PHE A 144 -25.01 -17.64 -4.56
C PHE A 144 -26.48 -17.34 -4.88
N LYS A 145 -27.37 -17.98 -4.12
CA LYS A 145 -28.84 -17.93 -4.28
C LYS A 145 -29.54 -18.08 -2.94
N ASP A 146 -30.85 -17.96 -2.94
CA ASP A 146 -31.65 -18.26 -1.76
C ASP A 146 -31.73 -19.77 -1.52
N TYR A 147 -31.19 -20.23 -0.39
CA TYR A 147 -31.27 -21.62 0.05
C TYR A 147 -32.42 -21.86 1.05
N ASN A 148 -33.22 -20.83 1.35
CA ASN A 148 -34.26 -20.84 2.38
C ASN A 148 -33.72 -21.26 3.75
N GLN A 149 -32.49 -20.85 4.09
CA GLN A 149 -31.91 -21.11 5.41
C GLN A 149 -32.60 -20.27 6.48
N PRO A 150 -32.76 -20.79 7.71
CA PRO A 150 -33.20 -19.97 8.83
C PRO A 150 -32.18 -18.86 9.10
N LYS A 151 -32.67 -17.63 9.29
CA LYS A 151 -31.85 -16.43 9.58
C LYS A 151 -31.37 -16.38 11.03
N ASN A 152 -30.57 -17.37 11.43
CA ASN A 152 -30.14 -17.58 12.82
C ASN A 152 -28.76 -16.97 13.15
N ILE A 153 -28.05 -16.40 12.17
CA ILE A 153 -26.80 -15.66 12.39
C ILE A 153 -27.10 -14.15 12.33
N PRO A 154 -27.07 -13.41 13.44
CA PRO A 154 -27.37 -11.98 13.42
C PRO A 154 -26.37 -11.19 12.57
N VAL A 155 -25.07 -11.37 12.82
CA VAL A 155 -24.01 -10.77 12.02
C VAL A 155 -22.98 -11.84 11.67
N LEU A 156 -22.66 -11.96 10.38
CA LEU A 156 -21.60 -12.83 9.88
C LEU A 156 -20.40 -12.01 9.44
N ILE A 157 -19.29 -12.16 10.14
CA ILE A 157 -18.01 -11.51 9.84
C ILE A 157 -17.11 -12.50 9.12
N THR A 158 -16.75 -12.22 7.86
CA THR A 158 -15.91 -13.10 7.04
C THR A 158 -14.79 -12.35 6.32
N GLY A 159 -13.64 -13.01 6.14
CA GLY A 159 -12.52 -12.46 5.38
C GLY A 159 -11.38 -11.89 6.22
N SER A 160 -10.34 -11.43 5.53
CA SER A 160 -9.16 -10.88 6.16
C SER A 160 -9.47 -9.59 6.93
N GLN A 161 -8.79 -9.41 8.06
CA GLN A 161 -8.88 -8.25 8.93
C GLN A 161 -7.51 -7.58 9.11
N THR A 162 -6.62 -7.70 8.11
CA THR A 162 -5.30 -7.04 8.10
C THR A 162 -5.42 -5.52 7.94
N SER A 163 -4.30 -4.79 8.05
CA SER A 163 -4.22 -3.33 7.79
C SER A 163 -4.77 -2.93 6.42
N LEU A 164 -4.81 -3.88 5.47
CA LEU A 164 -5.43 -3.74 4.16
C LEU A 164 -6.90 -3.27 4.21
N TYR A 165 -7.60 -3.50 5.33
CA TYR A 165 -9.04 -3.26 5.49
C TYR A 165 -9.37 -2.33 6.68
N PRO A 166 -8.95 -1.04 6.64
CA PRO A 166 -9.09 -0.13 7.79
C PRO A 166 -10.56 0.03 8.24
N TRP A 167 -11.49 0.23 7.31
CA TRP A 167 -12.93 0.31 7.63
C TRP A 167 -13.45 -0.97 8.31
N ARG A 168 -13.06 -2.14 7.77
CA ARG A 168 -13.54 -3.44 8.29
C ARG A 168 -13.04 -3.69 9.71
N GLN A 169 -11.79 -3.34 10.01
CA GLN A 169 -11.25 -3.49 11.37
C GLN A 169 -12.07 -2.70 12.39
N LYS A 170 -12.36 -1.42 12.08
CA LYS A 170 -13.18 -0.55 12.93
C LYS A 170 -14.60 -1.10 13.11
N ILE A 171 -15.28 -1.41 12.01
CA ILE A 171 -16.68 -1.85 12.02
C ILE A 171 -16.83 -3.21 12.68
N ASN A 172 -16.00 -4.19 12.35
CA ASN A 172 -16.11 -5.52 12.95
C ASN A 172 -15.89 -5.48 14.46
N LYS A 173 -14.89 -4.72 14.92
CA LYS A 173 -14.62 -4.53 16.36
C LYS A 173 -15.80 -3.88 17.07
N LEU A 174 -16.39 -2.85 16.45
CA LEU A 174 -17.54 -2.15 17.00
C LEU A 174 -18.79 -3.04 17.03
N VAL A 175 -19.13 -3.69 15.92
CA VAL A 175 -20.31 -4.55 15.80
C VAL A 175 -20.21 -5.78 16.70
N ALA A 176 -19.06 -6.47 16.73
CA ALA A 176 -18.86 -7.66 17.58
C ALA A 176 -18.92 -7.33 19.08
N LYS A 177 -18.70 -6.08 19.47
CA LYS A 177 -18.83 -5.63 20.86
C LYS A 177 -20.29 -5.52 21.32
N TYR A 178 -21.21 -5.18 20.41
CA TYR A 178 -22.61 -4.88 20.75
C TYR A 178 -23.62 -5.92 20.23
N TYR A 179 -23.27 -6.72 19.21
CA TYR A 179 -24.17 -7.70 18.62
C TYR A 179 -23.53 -9.11 18.55
N PRO A 180 -24.33 -10.17 18.79
CA PRO A 180 -23.88 -11.54 18.58
C PRO A 180 -23.40 -11.73 17.13
N SER A 181 -22.12 -12.10 16.99
CA SER A 181 -21.46 -12.20 15.70
C SER A 181 -20.81 -13.57 15.53
N LEU A 182 -21.02 -14.21 14.38
CA LEU A 182 -20.25 -15.37 13.97
C LEU A 182 -19.04 -14.88 13.17
N ILE A 183 -17.83 -15.22 13.62
CA ILE A 183 -16.59 -14.81 12.96
C ILE A 183 -15.96 -16.02 12.27
N CYS A 184 -15.78 -15.92 10.95
CA CYS A 184 -15.04 -16.91 10.16
C CYS A 184 -13.66 -16.37 9.82
N PRO A 185 -12.57 -16.91 10.43
CA PRO A 185 -11.22 -16.40 10.20
C PRO A 185 -10.76 -16.63 8.77
N HIS A 186 -9.92 -15.72 8.27
CA HIS A 186 -9.24 -15.86 6.98
C HIS A 186 -7.82 -16.36 7.21
N LEU A 187 -7.53 -17.58 6.76
CA LEU A 187 -6.31 -18.31 7.11
C LEU A 187 -5.18 -18.12 6.08
N GLY A 188 -5.32 -17.10 5.23
CA GLY A 188 -4.35 -16.71 4.21
C GLY A 188 -4.77 -17.12 2.79
N TYR A 189 -3.92 -16.76 1.82
CA TYR A 189 -4.17 -16.99 0.39
C TYR A 189 -3.36 -18.16 -0.18
N MET A 190 -2.36 -18.65 0.57
CA MET A 190 -1.55 -19.80 0.18
C MET A 190 -2.17 -21.09 0.70
N GLN A 191 -2.05 -22.17 -0.08
CA GLN A 191 -2.55 -23.48 0.31
C GLN A 191 -1.72 -24.05 1.45
N ASN A 192 -2.35 -24.28 2.59
CA ASN A 192 -1.75 -24.90 3.76
C ASN A 192 -2.84 -25.67 4.55
N ARG A 193 -2.45 -26.34 5.64
CA ARG A 193 -3.38 -27.12 6.47
C ARG A 193 -4.52 -26.26 7.01
N GLU A 194 -4.24 -25.01 7.36
CA GLU A 194 -5.23 -24.11 7.95
C GLU A 194 -6.20 -23.58 6.89
N THR A 195 -5.74 -23.14 5.71
CA THR A 195 -6.63 -22.67 4.62
C THR A 195 -7.58 -23.74 4.11
N SER A 196 -7.31 -25.03 4.36
CA SER A 196 -8.25 -26.11 4.05
C SER A 196 -9.54 -26.08 4.88
N ARG A 197 -9.55 -25.38 6.02
CA ARG A 197 -10.72 -25.20 6.91
C ARG A 197 -11.61 -24.03 6.51
N MET A 198 -11.15 -23.17 5.59
CA MET A 198 -11.95 -22.03 5.13
C MET A 198 -13.16 -22.52 4.32
N LEU A 199 -14.31 -21.91 4.56
CA LEU A 199 -15.51 -22.14 3.77
C LEU A 199 -15.41 -21.43 2.42
N PHE A 200 -15.83 -22.10 1.35
CA PHE A 200 -15.92 -21.54 0.01
C PHE A 200 -17.05 -22.22 -0.78
N GLY A 201 -17.43 -21.65 -1.93
CA GLY A 201 -18.50 -22.17 -2.78
C GLY A 201 -19.84 -22.27 -2.05
N GLU A 202 -20.56 -23.37 -2.25
CA GLU A 202 -21.91 -23.57 -1.69
C GLU A 202 -21.95 -23.51 -0.16
N GLN A 203 -20.94 -24.05 0.54
CA GLN A 203 -20.90 -24.00 2.01
C GLN A 203 -20.84 -22.56 2.52
N TYR A 204 -20.05 -21.72 1.86
CA TYR A 204 -19.95 -20.30 2.15
C TYR A 204 -21.26 -19.56 1.82
N ALA A 205 -21.85 -19.82 0.64
CA ALA A 205 -23.11 -19.22 0.23
C ALA A 205 -24.28 -19.58 1.17
N ARG A 206 -24.34 -20.82 1.66
CA ARG A 206 -25.34 -21.23 2.68
C ARG A 206 -25.13 -20.52 4.02
N MET A 207 -23.88 -20.30 4.43
CA MET A 207 -23.57 -19.54 5.64
C MET A 207 -24.04 -18.08 5.52
N LEU A 208 -23.76 -17.44 4.37
CA LEU A 208 -24.29 -16.12 4.04
C LEU A 208 -25.83 -16.11 4.02
N ASN A 209 -26.46 -17.13 3.41
CA ASN A 209 -27.92 -17.22 3.38
C ASN A 209 -28.52 -17.42 4.79
N ALA A 210 -27.80 -18.00 5.75
CA ALA A 210 -28.24 -18.10 7.14
C ALA A 210 -28.02 -16.80 7.95
N SER A 211 -27.30 -15.81 7.41
CA SER A 211 -27.06 -14.52 8.09
C SER A 211 -28.07 -13.44 7.75
N LEU A 212 -28.37 -12.60 8.75
CA LEU A 212 -29.14 -11.37 8.58
C LEU A 212 -28.28 -10.28 7.95
N PHE A 213 -27.12 -10.02 8.54
CA PHE A 213 -26.16 -9.01 8.06
C PHE A 213 -24.79 -9.63 7.81
N SER A 214 -24.07 -9.08 6.82
CA SER A 214 -22.64 -9.33 6.68
C SER A 214 -21.91 -8.05 6.24
N PRO A 215 -20.94 -7.55 7.04
CA PRO A 215 -20.13 -6.39 6.66
C PRO A 215 -18.99 -6.79 5.71
N THR A 216 -18.74 -5.97 4.70
CA THR A 216 -17.55 -6.06 3.84
C THR A 216 -17.13 -4.67 3.36
N CYS A 217 -15.93 -4.59 2.79
CA CYS A 217 -15.39 -3.37 2.23
C CYS A 217 -14.42 -3.65 1.08
N GLY A 218 -14.12 -2.61 0.32
CA GLY A 218 -13.23 -2.61 -0.82
C GLY A 218 -11.75 -2.40 -0.50
N THR A 219 -11.25 -2.75 0.69
CA THR A 219 -9.85 -2.47 1.13
C THR A 219 -9.55 -0.97 1.25
N MET A 220 -8.29 -0.58 1.49
CA MET A 220 -7.83 0.83 1.37
C MET A 220 -7.99 1.38 -0.06
N ALA A 221 -8.02 0.49 -1.07
CA ALA A 221 -8.10 0.85 -2.47
C ALA A 221 -9.53 1.05 -2.97
N ARG A 222 -10.53 0.79 -2.11
CA ARG A 222 -11.96 0.94 -2.42
C ARG A 222 -12.37 0.12 -3.67
N GLU A 223 -11.74 -1.03 -3.84
CA GLU A 223 -12.01 -2.07 -4.84
C GLU A 223 -13.45 -2.55 -4.82
N PHE A 224 -14.01 -2.88 -5.98
CA PHE A 224 -15.30 -3.56 -6.08
C PHE A 224 -15.12 -5.09 -6.00
N VAL A 225 -14.98 -5.59 -4.77
CA VAL A 225 -14.72 -7.01 -4.50
C VAL A 225 -15.99 -7.86 -4.62
N ARG A 226 -15.81 -9.16 -4.90
CA ARG A 226 -16.90 -10.15 -5.08
C ARG A 226 -17.90 -10.19 -3.93
N LYS A 227 -17.46 -9.96 -2.69
CA LYS A 227 -18.33 -9.96 -1.50
C LYS A 227 -19.48 -8.96 -1.57
N PHE A 228 -19.31 -7.83 -2.27
CA PHE A 228 -20.41 -6.89 -2.52
C PHE A 228 -21.58 -7.53 -3.27
N LEU A 229 -21.31 -8.60 -4.03
CA LEU A 229 -22.30 -9.35 -4.77
C LEU A 229 -22.68 -10.66 -4.08
N GLU A 230 -21.72 -11.38 -3.50
CA GLU A 230 -21.94 -12.69 -2.87
C GLU A 230 -22.91 -12.60 -1.66
N ILE A 231 -22.78 -11.56 -0.84
CA ILE A 231 -23.61 -11.32 0.35
C ILE A 231 -25.08 -11.12 -0.06
N PRO A 232 -25.44 -10.09 -0.86
CA PRO A 232 -26.81 -9.90 -1.31
C PRO A 232 -27.27 -11.01 -2.27
N GLY A 233 -26.38 -11.59 -3.07
CA GLY A 233 -26.68 -12.74 -3.94
C GLY A 233 -27.10 -14.00 -3.17
N SER A 234 -26.66 -14.12 -1.91
CA SER A 234 -27.11 -15.16 -0.97
C SER A 234 -28.31 -14.72 -0.11
N LYS A 235 -28.95 -13.61 -0.46
CA LYS A 235 -30.10 -13.02 0.24
C LYS A 235 -29.77 -12.63 1.69
N SER A 236 -28.59 -12.05 1.92
CA SER A 236 -28.20 -11.45 3.21
C SER A 236 -28.02 -9.94 3.06
N CYS A 237 -28.29 -9.17 4.11
CA CYS A 237 -28.17 -7.72 4.05
C CYS A 237 -26.69 -7.31 4.05
N LEU A 238 -26.28 -6.63 2.98
CA LEU A 238 -24.94 -6.08 2.82
C LEU A 238 -24.77 -4.83 3.69
N ILE A 239 -23.72 -4.81 4.51
CA ILE A 239 -23.22 -3.61 5.18
C ILE A 239 -21.86 -3.25 4.59
N THR A 240 -21.65 -2.00 4.19
CA THR A 240 -20.39 -1.55 3.59
C THR A 240 -20.15 -0.06 3.80
N GLU A 241 -18.91 0.38 3.63
CA GLU A 241 -18.57 1.78 3.44
C GLU A 241 -19.26 2.36 2.20
N LYS A 242 -19.55 3.65 2.24
CA LYS A 242 -19.97 4.35 1.03
C LYS A 242 -18.81 4.39 0.02
N ASN A 243 -19.04 3.88 -1.19
CA ASN A 243 -18.01 3.71 -2.21
C ASN A 243 -18.58 4.02 -3.61
N PRO A 244 -17.95 4.91 -4.42
CA PRO A 244 -18.42 5.24 -5.77
C PRO A 244 -18.57 4.02 -6.69
N THR A 245 -17.73 3.00 -6.53
CA THR A 245 -17.81 1.78 -7.34
C THR A 245 -19.04 0.93 -7.00
N VAL A 246 -19.38 0.90 -5.70
CA VAL A 246 -20.56 0.20 -5.17
C VAL A 246 -21.83 0.95 -5.59
N GLU A 247 -21.84 2.28 -5.51
CA GLU A 247 -22.93 3.12 -6.03
C GLU A 247 -23.13 2.92 -7.54
N ALA A 248 -22.05 2.87 -8.34
CA ALA A 248 -22.14 2.63 -9.79
C ALA A 248 -22.67 1.24 -10.15
N ALA A 249 -22.46 0.24 -9.29
CA ALA A 249 -23.08 -1.07 -9.42
C ALA A 249 -24.61 -1.02 -9.19
N GLY A 250 -25.14 0.04 -8.59
CA GLY A 250 -26.57 0.25 -8.35
C GLY A 250 -26.99 0.08 -6.88
N PHE A 251 -26.02 -0.03 -5.97
CA PHE A 251 -26.30 -0.09 -4.55
C PHE A 251 -26.66 1.30 -4.00
N VAL A 252 -27.67 1.34 -3.14
CA VAL A 252 -28.24 2.56 -2.56
C VAL A 252 -28.56 2.32 -1.09
N ASP A 253 -28.06 3.22 -0.25
CA ASP A 253 -28.22 3.16 1.22
C ASP A 253 -29.69 3.01 1.62
N MET A 254 -29.94 2.09 2.56
CA MET A 254 -31.25 1.75 3.10
C MET A 254 -32.32 1.34 2.06
N GLN A 255 -31.91 1.00 0.83
CA GLN A 255 -32.82 0.48 -0.20
C GLN A 255 -32.47 -0.94 -0.61
N ASN A 256 -31.19 -1.23 -0.84
CA ASN A 256 -30.72 -2.56 -1.26
C ASN A 256 -29.38 -2.97 -0.62
N CYS A 257 -28.80 -2.08 0.19
CA CYS A 257 -27.70 -2.31 1.11
C CYS A 257 -27.75 -1.28 2.25
N VAL A 258 -26.85 -1.40 3.21
CA VAL A 258 -26.62 -0.41 4.27
C VAL A 258 -25.22 0.16 4.10
N PHE A 259 -25.13 1.45 3.77
CA PHE A 259 -23.87 2.18 3.87
C PHE A 259 -23.69 2.63 5.31
N ALA A 260 -22.51 2.44 5.90
CA ALA A 260 -22.27 2.85 7.28
C ALA A 260 -20.78 3.16 7.55
N ASP A 261 -20.54 3.92 8.61
CA ASP A 261 -19.22 4.14 9.19
C ASP A 261 -19.24 3.95 10.72
N GLU A 262 -18.11 4.21 11.39
CA GLU A 262 -18.01 4.01 12.85
C GLU A 262 -18.97 4.85 13.68
N ASN A 263 -19.58 5.89 13.11
CA ASN A 263 -20.44 6.83 13.82
C ASN A 263 -21.93 6.47 13.72
N ASP A 264 -22.37 5.80 12.65
CA ASP A 264 -23.80 5.55 12.38
C ASP A 264 -24.20 4.06 12.34
N ILE A 265 -23.22 3.13 12.31
CA ILE A 265 -23.49 1.70 12.15
C ILE A 265 -24.38 1.12 13.25
N LEU A 266 -24.17 1.53 14.51
CA LEU A 266 -24.96 1.01 15.63
C LEU A 266 -26.41 1.47 15.55
N ASP A 267 -26.64 2.74 15.21
CA ASP A 267 -27.99 3.31 15.07
C ASP A 267 -28.76 2.60 13.93
N LYS A 268 -28.09 2.35 12.80
CA LYS A 268 -28.66 1.63 11.66
C LYS A 268 -29.00 0.18 11.99
N LEU A 269 -28.12 -0.52 12.71
CA LEU A 269 -28.37 -1.88 13.15
C LEU A 269 -29.53 -1.94 14.15
N ASP A 270 -29.55 -1.08 15.17
CA ASP A 270 -30.63 -1.02 16.15
C ASP A 270 -31.99 -0.77 15.48
N TYR A 271 -32.04 0.17 14.54
CA TYR A 271 -33.23 0.42 13.74
C TYR A 271 -33.69 -0.83 12.97
N LEU A 272 -32.80 -1.50 12.23
CA LEU A 272 -33.17 -2.64 11.39
C LEU A 272 -33.48 -3.92 12.18
N PHE A 273 -32.87 -4.12 13.35
CA PHE A 273 -33.25 -5.21 14.26
C PHE A 273 -34.68 -5.01 14.81
N GLN A 274 -35.09 -3.77 15.08
CA GLN A 274 -36.44 -3.43 15.52
C GLN A 274 -37.45 -3.42 14.37
N ASN A 275 -37.02 -3.15 13.13
CA ASN A 275 -37.86 -3.02 11.94
C ASN A 275 -37.61 -4.14 10.93
N ARG A 276 -37.97 -5.38 11.29
CA ARG A 276 -37.68 -6.58 10.49
C ARG A 276 -38.25 -6.55 9.06
N ALA A 277 -39.42 -5.96 8.86
CA ALA A 277 -40.02 -5.84 7.52
C ALA A 277 -39.18 -4.94 6.59
N GLU A 278 -38.58 -3.87 7.11
CA GLU A 278 -37.70 -3.01 6.31
C GLU A 278 -36.38 -3.71 6.00
N LEU A 279 -35.83 -4.46 6.97
CA LEU A 279 -34.65 -5.30 6.73
C LEU A 279 -34.90 -6.33 5.61
N GLU A 280 -36.05 -7.00 5.63
CA GLU A 280 -36.43 -7.97 4.60
C GLU A 280 -36.55 -7.30 3.23
N LYS A 281 -37.20 -6.14 3.16
CA LYS A 281 -37.32 -5.34 1.93
C LYS A 281 -35.95 -4.93 1.37
N ILE A 282 -35.03 -4.46 2.21
CA ILE A 282 -33.66 -4.10 1.79
C ILE A 282 -32.92 -5.34 1.27
N THR A 283 -33.03 -6.45 2.00
CA THR A 283 -32.37 -7.71 1.64
C THR A 283 -32.88 -8.26 0.31
N ASP A 284 -34.19 -8.24 0.10
CA ASP A 284 -34.81 -8.67 -1.15
C ASP A 284 -34.43 -7.77 -2.32
N ALA A 285 -34.43 -6.45 -2.13
CA ALA A 285 -33.99 -5.52 -3.17
C ALA A 285 -32.51 -5.73 -3.55
N GLY A 286 -31.64 -5.98 -2.57
CA GLY A 286 -30.23 -6.35 -2.80
C GLY A 286 -30.09 -7.64 -3.59
N TYR A 287 -30.84 -8.67 -3.21
CA TYR A 287 -30.88 -9.95 -3.93
C TYR A 287 -31.33 -9.77 -5.40
N GLN A 288 -32.41 -9.02 -5.62
CA GLN A 288 -32.93 -8.76 -6.97
C GLN A 288 -31.95 -7.96 -7.83
N LEU A 289 -31.29 -6.95 -7.28
CA LEU A 289 -30.25 -6.19 -7.99
C LEU A 289 -29.15 -7.12 -8.50
N VAL A 290 -28.60 -7.96 -7.62
CA VAL A 290 -27.50 -8.85 -7.99
C VAL A 290 -27.93 -9.89 -9.03
N HIS A 291 -29.05 -10.57 -8.83
CA HIS A 291 -29.50 -11.63 -9.74
C HIS A 291 -29.98 -11.10 -11.10
N SER A 292 -30.39 -9.83 -11.19
CA SER A 292 -30.79 -9.21 -12.47
C SER A 292 -29.62 -8.63 -13.26
N ARG A 293 -28.55 -8.18 -12.60
CA ARG A 293 -27.48 -7.38 -13.25
C ARG A 293 -26.05 -7.91 -13.05
N HIS A 294 -25.77 -8.67 -12.00
CA HIS A 294 -24.40 -8.98 -11.58
C HIS A 294 -24.05 -10.47 -11.53
N THR A 295 -24.73 -11.29 -12.32
CA THR A 295 -24.33 -12.69 -12.54
C THR A 295 -23.37 -12.81 -13.72
N PHE A 296 -22.70 -13.95 -13.86
CA PHE A 296 -21.85 -14.23 -15.02
C PHE A 296 -22.60 -14.14 -16.37
N LYS A 297 -23.93 -14.24 -16.37
CA LYS A 297 -24.75 -14.14 -17.60
C LYS A 297 -24.78 -12.73 -18.19
N GLN A 298 -24.45 -11.70 -17.41
CA GLN A 298 -24.41 -10.30 -17.85
C GLN A 298 -22.97 -9.78 -17.97
N ARG A 299 -21.99 -10.65 -18.24
CA ARG A 299 -20.57 -10.31 -18.29
C ARG A 299 -19.94 -10.60 -19.65
N ASP A 300 -20.55 -10.04 -20.68
CA ASP A 300 -20.20 -10.25 -22.09
C ASP A 300 -19.26 -9.15 -22.65
N GLU A 301 -18.63 -8.31 -21.82
CA GLU A 301 -17.83 -7.16 -22.24
C GLU A 301 -16.70 -7.55 -23.22
N ILE A 302 -16.04 -8.69 -23.00
CA ILE A 302 -15.00 -9.21 -23.92
C ILE A 302 -15.61 -9.62 -25.26
N LEU A 303 -16.82 -10.19 -25.28
CA LEU A 303 -17.55 -10.51 -26.51
C LEU A 303 -18.01 -9.26 -27.24
N GLN A 304 -18.50 -8.26 -26.50
CA GLN A 304 -18.85 -6.95 -27.06
C GLN A 304 -17.63 -6.32 -27.73
N TRP A 305 -16.50 -6.27 -27.04
CA TRP A 305 -15.25 -5.74 -27.58
C TRP A 305 -14.84 -6.47 -28.85
N PHE A 306 -14.85 -7.80 -28.85
CA PHE A 306 -14.48 -8.62 -30.01
C PHE A 306 -15.37 -8.33 -31.23
N ARG A 307 -16.69 -8.24 -31.03
CA ARG A 307 -17.65 -7.94 -32.10
C ARG A 307 -17.45 -6.52 -32.65
N LEU A 308 -17.26 -5.54 -31.77
CA LEU A 308 -17.00 -4.15 -32.17
C LEU A 308 -15.66 -4.03 -32.89
N HIS A 309 -14.61 -4.72 -32.43
CA HIS A 309 -13.29 -4.73 -33.03
C HIS A 309 -13.31 -5.25 -34.47
N LYS A 310 -14.03 -6.36 -34.72
CA LYS A 310 -14.21 -6.90 -36.08
C LYS A 310 -14.90 -5.92 -37.05
N ALA A 311 -15.72 -5.00 -36.54
CA ALA A 311 -16.43 -4.00 -37.33
C ALA A 311 -15.80 -2.59 -37.29
N LEU A 312 -14.67 -2.43 -36.59
CA LEU A 312 -14.09 -1.13 -36.28
C LEU A 312 -13.43 -0.50 -37.51
N LYS A 313 -13.76 0.76 -37.81
CA LYS A 313 -13.10 1.53 -38.88
C LYS A 313 -11.78 2.14 -38.41
N PRO A 314 -10.81 2.42 -39.30
CA PRO A 314 -9.49 2.97 -38.91
C PRO A 314 -9.53 4.27 -38.11
N ASN A 315 -10.54 5.11 -38.33
CA ASN A 315 -10.74 6.39 -37.64
C ASN A 315 -11.57 6.27 -36.34
N GLN A 316 -11.93 5.06 -35.92
CA GLN A 316 -12.79 4.80 -34.77
C GLN A 316 -12.03 4.07 -33.65
N ARG A 317 -12.54 4.17 -32.43
CA ARG A 317 -12.08 3.38 -31.28
C ARG A 317 -13.26 2.88 -30.43
N ILE A 318 -13.02 1.81 -29.68
CA ILE A 318 -13.97 1.28 -28.71
C ILE A 318 -13.72 1.98 -27.37
N VAL A 319 -14.79 2.36 -26.67
CA VAL A 319 -14.73 2.97 -25.34
C VAL A 319 -15.74 2.36 -24.37
N GLN A 320 -15.36 2.33 -23.09
CA GLN A 320 -16.21 2.00 -21.95
C GLN A 320 -16.50 3.28 -21.15
N LYS A 321 -17.79 3.64 -21.05
CA LYS A 321 -18.22 4.86 -20.33
C LYS A 321 -18.43 4.64 -18.83
N SER A 322 -18.75 3.41 -18.47
CA SER A 322 -18.93 2.96 -17.09
C SER A 322 -18.63 1.45 -17.04
N PRO A 323 -18.08 0.93 -15.93
CA PRO A 323 -17.80 -0.50 -15.76
C PRO A 323 -19.01 -1.41 -16.02
N PHE A 324 -20.24 -0.90 -15.82
CA PHE A 324 -21.48 -1.68 -15.90
C PHE A 324 -22.39 -1.24 -17.05
N GLU A 325 -21.86 -0.53 -18.04
CA GLU A 325 -22.55 -0.13 -19.27
C GLU A 325 -21.95 -0.82 -20.50
N PRO A 326 -22.73 -1.03 -21.58
CA PRO A 326 -22.22 -1.61 -22.82
C PRO A 326 -21.08 -0.80 -23.45
N LEU A 327 -20.16 -1.49 -24.11
CA LEU A 327 -19.08 -0.88 -24.88
C LEU A 327 -19.63 -0.17 -26.13
N THR A 328 -19.03 0.97 -26.49
CA THR A 328 -19.48 1.79 -27.62
C THR A 328 -18.33 2.16 -28.54
N VAL A 329 -18.64 2.50 -29.80
CA VAL A 329 -17.65 2.98 -30.78
C VAL A 329 -17.78 4.49 -30.91
N VAL A 330 -16.64 5.18 -30.90
CA VAL A 330 -16.56 6.64 -31.11
C VAL A 330 -15.50 6.97 -32.16
N ASP A 331 -15.63 8.13 -32.79
CA ASP A 331 -14.58 8.64 -33.68
C ASP A 331 -13.34 9.07 -32.87
N LYS A 332 -12.15 8.76 -33.36
CA LYS A 332 -10.88 9.14 -32.71
C LYS A 332 -10.73 10.65 -32.54
N SER A 333 -11.42 11.45 -33.36
CA SER A 333 -11.43 12.92 -33.27
C SER A 333 -12.33 13.47 -32.15
N SER A 334 -13.19 12.65 -31.53
CA SER A 334 -14.19 13.14 -30.57
C SER A 334 -13.65 13.39 -29.15
N GLU A 335 -12.35 13.18 -28.91
CA GLU A 335 -11.67 13.23 -27.59
C GLU A 335 -12.23 12.28 -26.50
N ILE A 336 -13.40 11.66 -26.69
CA ILE A 336 -14.07 10.73 -25.77
C ILE A 336 -13.20 9.47 -25.55
N LYS A 337 -12.68 9.30 -24.33
CA LYS A 337 -11.85 8.16 -23.88
C LYS A 337 -12.66 7.20 -23.00
N ASN A 338 -12.01 6.11 -22.56
CA ASN A 338 -12.53 5.29 -21.47
C ASN A 338 -12.73 6.16 -20.23
N SER A 339 -13.87 5.97 -19.57
CA SER A 339 -14.26 6.69 -18.36
C SER A 339 -14.15 5.73 -17.19
N HIS A 340 -13.18 6.02 -16.32
CA HIS A 340 -12.87 5.24 -15.13
C HIS A 340 -13.44 5.93 -13.90
N ILE A 341 -14.02 5.16 -12.99
CA ILE A 341 -14.54 5.69 -11.73
C ILE A 341 -13.37 6.09 -10.85
N VAL A 342 -13.33 7.36 -10.45
CA VAL A 342 -12.35 7.86 -9.49
C VAL A 342 -12.84 7.56 -8.08
N VAL A 343 -12.06 6.79 -7.33
CA VAL A 343 -12.39 6.37 -5.96
C VAL A 343 -11.46 7.00 -4.92
N ASN A 344 -10.30 7.52 -5.34
CA ASN A 344 -9.25 8.06 -4.48
C ASN A 344 -8.81 7.06 -3.38
N PRO A 345 -8.08 5.99 -3.75
CA PRO A 345 -7.47 5.05 -2.81
C PRO A 345 -6.65 5.76 -1.72
N SER A 346 -6.69 5.28 -0.48
CA SER A 346 -5.96 5.91 0.64
C SER A 346 -4.45 5.94 0.42
N ASP A 347 -3.88 4.85 -0.12
CA ASP A 347 -2.47 4.72 -0.45
C ASP A 347 -2.04 5.64 -1.60
N ILE A 348 -2.87 5.79 -2.64
CA ILE A 348 -2.62 6.77 -3.73
C ILE A 348 -2.69 8.20 -3.23
N LEU A 349 -3.61 8.53 -2.31
CA LEU A 349 -3.66 9.85 -1.68
C LEU A 349 -2.39 10.13 -0.87
N LEU A 350 -1.93 9.17 -0.08
CA LEU A 350 -0.68 9.27 0.67
C LEU A 350 0.53 9.41 -0.27
N LEU A 351 0.56 8.65 -1.37
CA LEU A 351 1.62 8.74 -2.38
C LEU A 351 1.68 10.15 -3.00
N ARG A 352 0.53 10.73 -3.37
CA ARG A 352 0.45 12.10 -3.91
C ARG A 352 0.91 13.15 -2.89
N GLN A 353 0.48 13.03 -1.63
CA GLN A 353 0.94 13.92 -0.56
C GLN A 353 2.45 13.78 -0.34
N GLY A 354 2.99 12.55 -0.39
CA GLY A 354 4.41 12.29 -0.33
C GLY A 354 5.15 12.96 -1.48
N ASP A 355 4.63 12.83 -2.71
CA ASP A 355 5.21 13.45 -3.90
C ASP A 355 5.28 14.98 -3.74
N GLU A 356 4.22 15.62 -3.22
CA GLU A 356 4.22 17.07 -2.91
C GLU A 356 5.34 17.46 -1.93
N LYS A 357 5.57 16.65 -0.88
CA LYS A 357 6.63 16.89 0.11
C LYS A 357 8.02 16.66 -0.47
N LEU A 358 8.20 15.57 -1.23
CA LEU A 358 9.45 15.24 -1.90
C LEU A 358 9.89 16.37 -2.83
N TRP A 359 8.99 16.86 -3.68
CA TRP A 359 9.31 17.93 -4.61
C TRP A 359 9.44 19.31 -3.96
N ALA A 360 8.96 19.47 -2.72
CA ALA A 360 9.20 20.65 -1.88
C ALA A 360 10.51 20.56 -1.05
N GLY A 361 11.31 19.49 -1.21
CA GLY A 361 12.55 19.29 -0.45
C GLY A 361 12.36 18.85 1.01
N LYS A 362 11.14 18.42 1.37
CA LYS A 362 10.77 17.97 2.72
C LYS A 362 10.86 16.45 2.82
N TYR A 363 12.07 15.91 2.71
CA TYR A 363 12.29 14.48 2.51
C TYR A 363 11.79 13.61 3.66
N ASP A 364 11.99 14.00 4.92
CA ASP A 364 11.54 13.18 6.06
C ASP A 364 10.01 13.16 6.19
N GLU A 365 9.33 14.28 5.89
CA GLU A 365 7.86 14.31 5.79
C GLU A 365 7.36 13.41 4.65
N ALA A 366 8.07 13.37 3.53
CA ALA A 366 7.74 12.53 2.39
C ALA A 366 7.94 11.04 2.69
N GLU A 367 9.06 10.67 3.31
CA GLU A 367 9.36 9.28 3.70
C GLU A 367 8.30 8.71 4.63
N ALA A 368 7.87 9.46 5.65
CA ALA A 368 6.81 9.02 6.54
C ALA A 368 5.51 8.71 5.79
N LEU A 369 5.16 9.48 4.76
CA LEU A 369 3.98 9.24 3.93
C LEU A 369 4.13 8.00 3.04
N TYR A 370 5.31 7.78 2.46
CA TYR A 370 5.57 6.58 1.65
C TYR A 370 5.62 5.30 2.50
N LEU A 371 6.15 5.36 3.73
CA LEU A 371 6.14 4.24 4.67
C LEU A 371 4.71 3.93 5.13
N LYS A 372 3.84 4.94 5.27
CA LYS A 372 2.40 4.73 5.49
C LYS A 372 1.75 3.94 4.35
N CYS A 373 2.09 4.24 3.09
CA CYS A 373 1.64 3.43 1.95
C CYS A 373 2.08 1.96 2.11
N LEU A 374 3.36 1.73 2.42
CA LEU A 374 3.91 0.37 2.54
C LEU A 374 3.36 -0.41 3.75
N ASN A 375 2.84 0.26 4.78
CA ASN A 375 2.16 -0.41 5.89
C ASN A 375 0.76 -0.95 5.52
N PHE A 376 0.17 -0.49 4.41
CA PHE A 376 -0.97 -1.15 3.80
C PHE A 376 -0.52 -2.37 2.99
N VAL A 377 0.46 -2.17 2.10
CA VAL A 377 0.96 -3.20 1.17
C VAL A 377 2.45 -3.00 0.93
N ASP A 378 3.29 -3.82 1.56
CA ASP A 378 4.75 -3.77 1.38
C ASP A 378 5.15 -4.05 -0.08
N SER A 379 4.35 -4.84 -0.82
CA SER A 379 4.70 -5.21 -2.19
C SER A 379 4.73 -4.05 -3.21
N GLN A 380 4.30 -2.84 -2.83
CA GLN A 380 4.20 -1.73 -3.78
C GLN A 380 5.56 -1.19 -4.23
N ALA A 381 5.82 -1.23 -5.54
CA ALA A 381 7.02 -0.64 -6.14
C ALA A 381 7.02 0.90 -6.06
N GLN A 382 5.84 1.51 -6.21
CA GLN A 382 5.71 2.96 -6.32
C GLN A 382 6.31 3.72 -5.12
N PRO A 383 5.92 3.47 -3.85
CA PRO A 383 6.53 4.12 -2.69
C PRO A 383 8.01 3.81 -2.55
N LYS A 384 8.46 2.58 -2.88
CA LYS A 384 9.88 2.19 -2.77
C LYS A 384 10.79 3.02 -3.67
N LEU A 385 10.38 3.32 -4.90
CA LEU A 385 11.13 4.25 -5.76
C LEU A 385 11.22 5.65 -5.12
N ARG A 386 10.13 6.16 -4.52
CA ARG A 386 10.16 7.50 -3.89
C ARG A 386 10.99 7.53 -2.61
N LEU A 387 10.99 6.45 -1.83
CA LEU A 387 11.89 6.29 -0.69
C LEU A 387 13.36 6.28 -1.13
N ALA A 388 13.66 5.62 -2.24
CA ALA A 388 15.00 5.69 -2.84
C ALA A 388 15.36 7.13 -3.24
N LEU A 389 14.44 7.87 -3.88
CA LEU A 389 14.63 9.28 -4.22
C LEU A 389 14.90 10.17 -3.00
N CYS A 390 14.09 10.07 -1.94
CA CYS A 390 14.32 10.81 -0.70
C CYS A 390 15.73 10.57 -0.16
N ASN A 391 16.16 9.31 -0.12
CA ASN A 391 17.46 8.95 0.41
C ASN A 391 18.61 9.42 -0.49
N LEU A 392 18.46 9.40 -1.83
CA LEU A 392 19.45 9.99 -2.73
C LEU A 392 19.60 11.49 -2.53
N TYR A 393 18.51 12.23 -2.34
CA TYR A 393 18.57 13.65 -2.05
C TYR A 393 19.17 13.96 -0.66
N LYS A 394 18.99 13.07 0.31
CA LYS A 394 19.61 13.17 1.65
C LYS A 394 21.10 12.78 1.68
N GLY A 395 21.62 12.15 0.62
CA GLY A 395 22.99 11.62 0.59
C GLY A 395 23.14 10.18 1.08
N ASN A 396 22.03 9.49 1.37
CA ASN A 396 21.99 8.14 1.92
C ASN A 396 21.92 7.08 0.80
N ALA A 397 22.96 6.98 -0.03
CA ALA A 397 22.97 6.09 -1.19
C ALA A 397 22.83 4.58 -0.84
N ALA A 398 23.22 4.16 0.38
CA ALA A 398 23.04 2.79 0.86
C ALA A 398 21.55 2.47 1.10
N THR A 399 20.84 3.33 1.84
CA THR A 399 19.40 3.20 2.08
C THR A 399 18.59 3.32 0.78
N ALA A 400 19.02 4.18 -0.14
CA ALA A 400 18.40 4.25 -1.46
C ALA A 400 18.52 2.92 -2.24
N HIS A 401 19.68 2.26 -2.16
CA HIS A 401 19.90 0.96 -2.78
C HIS A 401 19.01 -0.12 -2.18
N TYR A 402 18.88 -0.15 -0.84
CA TYR A 402 17.97 -1.05 -0.15
C TYR A 402 16.54 -0.95 -0.69
N TRP A 403 16.04 0.27 -0.93
CA TRP A 403 14.67 0.44 -1.41
C TRP A 403 14.48 0.08 -2.87
N ILE A 404 15.40 0.49 -3.75
CA ILE A 404 15.23 0.33 -5.19
C ILE A 404 15.42 -1.12 -5.67
N ILE A 405 16.25 -1.90 -4.98
CA ILE A 405 16.55 -3.28 -5.40
C ILE A 405 15.36 -4.23 -5.21
N GLN A 406 14.57 -4.02 -4.15
CA GLN A 406 13.44 -4.88 -3.80
C GLN A 406 12.38 -5.06 -4.91
N PRO A 407 11.79 -3.99 -5.50
CA PRO A 407 10.81 -4.16 -6.57
C PRO A 407 11.41 -4.80 -7.85
N ILE A 408 12.71 -4.59 -8.09
CA ILE A 408 13.43 -5.18 -9.22
C ILE A 408 13.62 -6.69 -9.01
N GLU A 409 14.07 -7.11 -7.83
CA GLU A 409 14.20 -8.53 -7.46
C GLU A 409 12.84 -9.23 -7.49
N TRP A 410 11.78 -8.58 -7.00
CA TRP A 410 10.44 -9.14 -7.14
C TRP A 410 10.03 -9.31 -8.61
N THR A 411 10.31 -8.33 -9.45
CA THR A 411 9.96 -8.38 -10.88
C THR A 411 10.74 -9.47 -11.62
N LEU A 412 12.05 -9.57 -11.40
CA LEU A 412 12.93 -10.48 -12.13
C LEU A 412 13.02 -11.87 -11.51
N ASP A 413 13.12 -11.95 -10.18
CA ASP A 413 13.39 -13.22 -9.49
C ASP A 413 12.11 -13.90 -9.01
N LEU A 414 11.15 -13.17 -8.43
CA LEU A 414 9.90 -13.79 -7.98
C LEU A 414 8.91 -13.96 -9.16
N LEU A 415 8.76 -12.92 -9.97
CA LEU A 415 7.77 -12.89 -11.05
C LEU A 415 8.33 -13.39 -12.38
N LYS A 416 9.64 -13.54 -12.52
CA LYS A 416 10.29 -14.05 -13.74
C LYS A 416 9.95 -13.23 -15.00
N ALA A 417 9.72 -11.93 -14.85
CA ALA A 417 9.57 -11.03 -15.99
C ALA A 417 10.84 -11.00 -16.84
N ILE A 418 10.70 -10.67 -18.12
CA ILE A 418 11.84 -10.66 -19.06
C ILE A 418 12.79 -9.50 -18.75
N ASP A 419 12.23 -8.36 -18.36
CA ASP A 419 12.96 -7.15 -18.01
C ASP A 419 12.28 -6.39 -16.85
N PRO A 420 13.02 -5.50 -16.16
CA PRO A 420 12.49 -4.71 -15.05
C PRO A 420 11.70 -3.50 -15.56
N ASP A 421 11.12 -2.74 -14.64
CA ASP A 421 10.61 -1.41 -14.98
C ASP A 421 11.77 -0.47 -15.37
N PRO A 422 11.62 0.34 -16.43
CA PRO A 422 12.70 1.20 -16.89
C PRO A 422 13.07 2.32 -15.90
N LEU A 423 12.12 2.84 -15.11
CA LEU A 423 12.43 3.86 -14.09
C LEU A 423 13.12 3.23 -12.90
N GLU A 424 12.63 2.08 -12.42
CA GLU A 424 13.32 1.33 -11.35
C GLU A 424 14.77 1.04 -11.75
N TRP A 425 14.97 0.55 -12.98
CA TRP A 425 16.29 0.24 -13.51
C TRP A 425 17.19 1.47 -13.68
N ALA A 426 16.64 2.58 -14.19
CA ALA A 426 17.37 3.84 -14.29
C ALA A 426 17.84 4.32 -12.92
N TYR A 427 16.96 4.30 -11.92
CA TYR A 427 17.30 4.76 -10.58
C TYR A 427 18.20 3.80 -9.81
N LEU A 428 18.18 2.49 -10.09
CA LEU A 428 19.23 1.58 -9.60
C LEU A 428 20.61 1.98 -10.12
N ILE A 429 20.73 2.29 -11.42
CA ILE A 429 22.00 2.75 -12.02
C ILE A 429 22.45 4.08 -11.40
N ILE A 430 21.54 5.05 -11.25
CA ILE A 430 21.82 6.34 -10.57
C ILE A 430 22.29 6.10 -9.13
N THR A 431 21.63 5.21 -8.39
CA THR A 431 22.05 4.86 -7.03
C THR A 431 23.46 4.28 -6.98
N LEU A 432 23.83 3.41 -7.93
CA LEU A 432 25.21 2.87 -8.04
C LEU A 432 26.22 3.99 -8.30
N LEU A 433 25.89 4.96 -9.17
CA LEU A 433 26.73 6.14 -9.39
C LEU A 433 26.88 6.98 -8.11
N CYS A 434 25.79 7.18 -7.35
CA CYS A 434 25.84 7.86 -6.06
C CYS A 434 26.65 7.10 -4.99
N GLN A 435 26.81 5.79 -5.12
CA GLN A 435 27.73 4.98 -4.30
C GLN A 435 29.18 5.00 -4.79
N GLY A 436 29.48 5.71 -5.89
CA GLY A 436 30.81 5.71 -6.52
C GLY A 436 31.12 4.45 -7.35
N LYS A 437 30.14 3.57 -7.57
CA LYS A 437 30.31 2.27 -8.25
C LYS A 437 30.09 2.38 -9.77
N LEU A 438 30.97 3.12 -10.44
CA LEU A 438 30.86 3.37 -11.89
C LEU A 438 30.89 2.08 -12.73
N ASN A 439 31.75 1.12 -12.40
CA ASN A 439 31.84 -0.14 -13.17
C ASN A 439 30.54 -0.95 -13.10
N ASP A 440 29.89 -0.99 -11.94
CA ASP A 440 28.60 -1.66 -11.78
C ASP A 440 27.53 -0.92 -12.58
N ALA A 441 27.51 0.42 -12.51
CA ALA A 441 26.59 1.24 -13.32
C ALA A 441 26.73 0.96 -14.83
N VAL A 442 27.96 0.80 -15.35
CA VAL A 442 28.23 0.41 -16.75
C VAL A 442 27.67 -0.98 -17.07
N ASN A 443 27.87 -1.95 -16.19
CA ASN A 443 27.35 -3.31 -16.39
C ASN A 443 25.82 -3.32 -16.44
N TYR A 444 25.16 -2.63 -15.51
CA TYR A 444 23.70 -2.56 -15.42
C TYR A 444 23.08 -1.76 -16.58
N ALA A 445 23.73 -0.69 -17.06
CA ALA A 445 23.28 0.09 -18.21
C ALA A 445 23.16 -0.74 -19.51
N ASN A 446 24.03 -1.75 -19.66
CA ASN A 446 24.13 -2.59 -20.85
C ASN A 446 23.33 -3.91 -20.76
N LYS A 447 22.75 -4.24 -19.60
CA LYS A 447 22.11 -5.54 -19.36
C LYS A 447 20.82 -5.77 -20.18
N PHE A 448 20.03 -4.72 -20.39
CA PHE A 448 18.74 -4.78 -21.09
C PHE A 448 18.68 -3.79 -22.26
N PRO A 449 19.42 -4.00 -23.36
CA PRO A 449 19.56 -3.01 -24.43
C PRO A 449 18.27 -2.69 -25.18
N SER A 450 17.30 -3.62 -25.17
CA SER A 450 15.98 -3.43 -25.80
C SER A 450 14.99 -2.61 -24.95
N LEU A 451 15.25 -2.49 -23.64
CA LEU A 451 14.39 -1.71 -22.74
C LEU A 451 14.66 -0.22 -22.97
N CYS A 452 13.66 0.50 -23.48
CA CYS A 452 13.78 1.92 -23.85
C CYS A 452 12.76 2.78 -23.09
N HIS A 453 13.26 3.87 -22.50
CA HIS A 453 12.47 4.87 -21.80
C HIS A 453 13.32 6.14 -21.67
N PRO A 454 12.76 7.36 -21.83
CA PRO A 454 13.52 8.61 -21.77
C PRO A 454 14.45 8.71 -20.55
N GLU A 455 13.96 8.41 -19.34
CA GLU A 455 14.79 8.45 -18.12
C GLU A 455 15.92 7.40 -18.08
N LEU A 456 15.69 6.20 -18.62
CA LEU A 456 16.72 5.16 -18.70
C LEU A 456 17.78 5.52 -19.74
N ASP A 457 17.37 6.06 -20.88
CA ASP A 457 18.28 6.44 -21.95
C ASP A 457 19.12 7.67 -21.57
N ARG A 458 18.53 8.63 -20.84
CA ARG A 458 19.29 9.73 -20.20
C ARG A 458 20.29 9.21 -19.16
N THR A 459 19.91 8.21 -18.38
CA THR A 459 20.81 7.56 -17.41
C THR A 459 21.97 6.85 -18.11
N ARG A 460 21.70 6.09 -19.19
CA ARG A 460 22.74 5.47 -20.03
C ARG A 460 23.68 6.51 -20.63
N TRP A 461 23.15 7.66 -21.03
CA TRP A 461 23.95 8.77 -21.49
C TRP A 461 24.90 9.28 -20.40
N ILE A 462 24.44 9.47 -19.16
CA ILE A 462 25.30 9.84 -18.03
C ILE A 462 26.43 8.81 -17.85
N VAL A 463 26.10 7.52 -17.82
CA VAL A 463 27.08 6.43 -17.67
C VAL A 463 28.13 6.47 -18.78
N ASN A 464 27.70 6.63 -20.03
CA ASN A 464 28.60 6.70 -21.18
C ASN A 464 29.51 7.92 -21.09
N THR A 465 29.01 9.08 -20.67
CA THR A 465 29.86 10.27 -20.55
C THR A 465 30.85 10.18 -19.39
N LEU A 466 30.43 9.63 -18.24
CA LEU A 466 31.35 9.38 -17.12
C LEU A 466 32.46 8.39 -17.50
N THR A 467 32.16 7.43 -18.38
CA THR A 467 33.11 6.41 -18.85
C THR A 467 34.05 6.94 -19.93
N SER A 468 33.50 7.55 -20.98
CA SER A 468 34.27 8.02 -22.15
C SER A 468 34.97 9.35 -21.92
N ARG A 469 34.45 10.19 -21.02
CA ARG A 469 34.79 11.62 -20.90
C ARG A 469 34.58 12.42 -22.19
N ASP A 470 33.80 11.87 -23.14
CA ASP A 470 33.48 12.47 -24.43
C ASP A 470 31.99 12.81 -24.56
N ILE A 471 31.68 13.77 -25.44
CA ILE A 471 30.33 14.31 -25.62
C ILE A 471 29.54 13.45 -26.61
N LEU A 472 28.47 12.82 -26.15
CA LEU A 472 27.52 12.13 -27.02
C LEU A 472 26.27 12.99 -27.25
N PRO A 473 25.76 13.11 -28.49
CA PRO A 473 24.46 13.74 -28.73
C PRO A 473 23.34 12.87 -28.16
N TYR A 474 22.32 13.49 -27.55
CA TYR A 474 21.13 12.81 -27.05
C TYR A 474 19.89 13.27 -27.82
N SER A 475 19.03 12.31 -28.18
CA SER A 475 17.70 12.52 -28.74
C SER A 475 16.70 11.67 -27.98
N ASP A 476 15.55 12.24 -27.59
CA ASP A 476 14.51 11.47 -26.93
C ASP A 476 13.99 10.35 -27.85
N PRO A 477 13.71 9.15 -27.31
CA PRO A 477 13.28 8.01 -28.12
C PRO A 477 11.88 8.21 -28.69
N LEU A 478 11.65 7.70 -29.91
CA LEU A 478 10.33 7.74 -30.57
C LEU A 478 9.33 6.73 -29.98
N LYS A 479 9.82 5.67 -29.33
CA LYS A 479 9.01 4.62 -28.68
C LYS A 479 9.50 4.44 -27.25
N CYS A 480 8.56 4.34 -26.31
CA CYS A 480 8.82 4.29 -24.88
C CYS A 480 7.99 3.17 -24.25
N ARG A 481 8.62 2.30 -23.46
CA ARG A 481 7.93 1.32 -22.61
C ARG A 481 7.25 2.05 -21.45
N TYR A 482 5.97 1.80 -21.18
CA TYR A 482 5.25 2.43 -20.05
C TYR A 482 5.88 2.10 -18.70
N SER A 483 5.79 2.97 -17.71
CA SER A 483 6.31 2.67 -16.37
C SER A 483 5.19 2.44 -15.36
N ALA A 484 5.45 1.58 -14.38
CA ALA A 484 4.61 1.52 -13.18
C ALA A 484 4.72 2.79 -12.33
N HIS A 485 5.67 3.68 -12.63
CA HIS A 485 5.93 4.91 -11.89
C HIS A 485 5.54 6.14 -12.69
N ARG A 486 5.05 7.15 -11.96
CA ARG A 486 4.77 8.46 -12.50
C ARG A 486 5.64 9.48 -11.81
N LEU A 487 6.71 9.90 -12.49
CA LEU A 487 7.55 11.01 -12.07
C LEU A 487 7.17 12.28 -12.84
N PRO A 488 7.47 13.48 -12.31
CA PRO A 488 7.21 14.73 -13.01
C PRO A 488 7.94 14.79 -14.35
N SER A 489 7.25 15.21 -15.41
CA SER A 489 7.90 15.46 -16.70
C SER A 489 8.90 16.60 -16.57
N ARG A 490 10.16 16.33 -16.91
CA ARG A 490 11.27 17.30 -16.88
C ARG A 490 11.98 17.36 -18.21
N ASN A 491 12.36 18.56 -18.63
CA ASN A 491 13.32 18.70 -19.71
C ASN A 491 14.67 18.10 -19.28
N PHE A 492 15.53 17.84 -20.26
CA PHE A 492 16.82 17.21 -20.02
C PHE A 492 17.69 17.97 -19.01
N GLN A 493 17.69 19.31 -19.06
CA GLN A 493 18.53 20.13 -18.19
C GLN A 493 18.09 20.08 -16.73
N ASP A 494 16.79 20.27 -16.49
CA ASP A 494 16.24 20.22 -15.15
C ASP A 494 16.44 18.83 -14.54
N TRP A 495 16.26 17.77 -15.35
CA TRP A 495 16.54 16.40 -14.93
C TRP A 495 18.02 16.22 -14.55
N LEU A 496 18.97 16.66 -15.40
CA LEU A 496 20.40 16.54 -15.13
C LEU A 496 20.82 17.30 -13.86
N ASN A 497 20.25 18.49 -13.64
CA ASN A 497 20.48 19.27 -12.43
C ASN A 497 20.06 18.49 -11.16
N GLN A 498 18.93 17.77 -11.20
CA GLN A 498 18.51 16.93 -10.08
C GLN A 498 19.49 15.78 -9.82
N ILE A 499 20.01 15.13 -10.86
CA ILE A 499 21.01 14.07 -10.69
C ILE A 499 22.30 14.62 -10.09
N CYS A 500 22.77 15.80 -10.53
CA CYS A 500 23.93 16.46 -9.94
C CYS A 500 23.72 16.82 -8.46
N MET A 501 22.50 17.21 -8.06
CA MET A 501 22.17 17.43 -6.65
C MET A 501 22.29 16.13 -5.83
N MET A 502 21.76 15.01 -6.34
CA MET A 502 21.86 13.70 -5.68
C MET A 502 23.32 13.24 -5.56
N LEU A 503 24.10 13.36 -6.63
CA LEU A 503 25.54 13.02 -6.63
C LEU A 503 26.30 13.86 -5.61
N THR A 504 26.03 15.17 -5.55
CA THR A 504 26.67 16.08 -4.59
C THR A 504 26.29 15.72 -3.16
N ALA A 505 25.02 15.44 -2.90
CA ALA A 505 24.55 15.00 -1.58
C ALA A 505 25.23 13.69 -1.14
N CYS A 506 25.45 12.77 -2.09
CA CYS A 506 26.16 11.50 -1.86
C CYS A 506 27.70 11.62 -1.97
N GLN A 507 28.24 12.85 -1.90
CA GLN A 507 29.68 13.15 -1.91
C GLN A 507 30.44 12.72 -3.18
N GLN A 508 29.74 12.50 -4.29
CA GLN A 508 30.31 12.17 -5.61
C GLN A 508 30.62 13.44 -6.42
N PHE A 509 31.45 14.32 -5.86
CA PHE A 509 31.72 15.66 -6.41
C PHE A 509 32.35 15.64 -7.80
N GLU A 510 33.23 14.67 -8.09
CA GLU A 510 33.89 14.56 -9.39
C GLU A 510 32.89 14.23 -10.51
N PHE A 511 31.93 13.33 -10.24
CA PHE A 511 30.87 13.01 -11.19
C PHE A 511 29.95 14.21 -11.41
N ALA A 512 29.53 14.88 -10.33
CA ALA A 512 28.70 16.08 -10.43
C ALA A 512 29.39 17.20 -11.21
N LYS A 513 30.69 17.41 -10.99
CA LYS A 513 31.49 18.42 -11.70
C LYS A 513 31.59 18.14 -13.19
N LEU A 514 31.84 16.89 -13.59
CA LEU A 514 31.92 16.53 -15.01
C LEU A 514 30.59 16.78 -15.74
N LEU A 515 29.46 16.48 -15.08
CA LEU A 515 28.13 16.62 -15.63
C LEU A 515 27.59 18.06 -15.63
N SER A 516 28.19 18.96 -14.85
CA SER A 516 27.77 20.37 -14.70
C SER A 516 28.63 21.37 -15.48
N ASP A 517 29.63 20.91 -16.24
CA ASP A 517 30.52 21.79 -17.02
C ASP A 517 29.73 22.59 -18.09
N PRO A 518 29.86 23.93 -18.18
CA PRO A 518 29.20 24.73 -19.21
C PRO A 518 29.53 24.33 -20.67
N ALA A 519 30.66 23.66 -20.93
CA ALA A 519 30.98 23.09 -22.24
C ALA A 519 30.00 21.96 -22.63
N TYR A 520 29.50 21.24 -21.63
CA TYR A 520 28.50 20.16 -21.70
C TYR A 520 27.12 20.66 -22.18
N LEU A 521 26.79 21.92 -21.87
CA LEU A 521 25.47 22.53 -22.10
C LEU A 521 25.33 23.22 -23.47
N LYS A 522 26.44 23.53 -24.15
CA LYS A 522 26.43 24.31 -25.41
C LYS A 522 26.07 23.48 -26.65
N SER A 523 26.18 22.15 -26.61
CA SER A 523 25.91 21.27 -27.76
C SER A 523 24.42 21.11 -28.11
N GLN A 524 23.49 21.52 -27.23
CA GLN A 524 22.05 21.53 -27.53
C GLN A 524 21.50 22.88 -28.04
N SER A 525 22.29 23.96 -28.03
CA SER A 525 21.75 25.29 -28.40
C SER A 525 21.69 25.58 -29.91
N LEU A 526 22.13 24.65 -30.76
CA LEU A 526 22.01 24.74 -32.22
C LEU A 526 20.84 23.90 -32.75
N ASN A 527 19.62 24.18 -32.28
CA ASN A 527 18.38 24.02 -33.06
C ASN A 527 17.17 24.61 -32.32
N LYS A 528 17.14 25.95 -32.21
CA LYS A 528 15.90 26.73 -32.32
C LYS A 528 16.21 28.23 -32.36
N GLN A 529 16.21 28.80 -33.57
CA GLN A 529 15.90 30.21 -33.83
C GLN A 529 14.58 30.21 -34.63
N THR A 530 13.57 31.04 -34.43
CA THR A 530 13.40 32.26 -33.60
C THR A 530 11.95 32.78 -33.68
N LYS A 531 11.64 33.76 -32.80
CA LYS A 531 10.63 34.86 -32.87
C LYS A 531 9.17 34.55 -32.53
N ASP A 532 8.40 35.36 -31.79
CA ASP A 532 8.54 36.70 -31.16
C ASP A 532 7.58 36.71 -29.95
N PHE A 533 7.86 37.37 -28.82
CA PHE A 533 7.44 38.75 -28.57
C PHE A 533 8.20 39.31 -27.35
N ALA A 534 8.63 40.57 -27.45
CA ALA A 534 9.26 41.31 -26.37
C ALA A 534 8.51 42.61 -26.05
N LYS A 535 8.59 42.95 -24.75
CA LYS A 535 8.48 44.27 -24.09
C LYS A 535 7.10 44.78 -23.67
N SER A 536 6.91 44.91 -22.36
CA SER A 536 7.12 46.14 -21.54
C SER A 536 6.68 45.79 -20.09
N SER A 537 7.10 46.38 -18.97
CA SER A 537 8.03 47.45 -18.59
C SER A 537 8.20 47.38 -17.05
N ASN A 538 9.29 47.97 -16.56
CA ASN A 538 9.80 47.98 -15.17
C ASN A 538 8.92 48.66 -14.08
N VAL A 539 9.43 48.51 -12.85
CA VAL A 539 9.26 49.32 -11.61
C VAL A 539 8.06 48.88 -10.75
N VAL A 540 8.15 48.47 -9.48
CA VAL A 540 8.71 49.15 -8.29
C VAL A 540 9.11 48.12 -7.21
N SER A 541 10.30 48.29 -6.66
CA SER A 541 10.74 47.74 -5.38
C SER A 541 10.13 48.52 -4.21
N LYS A 542 9.54 47.83 -3.22
CA LYS A 542 9.45 48.36 -1.85
C LYS A 542 9.53 47.24 -0.81
N SER A 543 10.51 47.43 0.06
CA SER A 543 10.75 46.83 1.36
C SER A 543 9.54 46.95 2.29
N ILE A 544 9.31 45.90 3.09
CA ILE A 544 8.63 46.00 4.38
C ILE A 544 9.45 45.18 5.39
N ASP A 545 10.02 45.91 6.34
CA ASP A 545 10.58 45.41 7.59
C ASP A 545 9.52 44.67 8.41
N PHE A 546 9.91 43.57 9.06
CA PHE A 546 9.41 43.33 10.42
C PHE A 546 10.46 42.68 11.31
N LEU A 547 10.61 43.34 12.46
CA LEU A 547 11.68 43.20 13.42
C LEU A 547 11.68 41.87 14.16
N THR A 548 12.91 41.42 14.44
CA THR A 548 13.31 40.56 15.55
C THR A 548 12.72 41.00 16.89
N PHE A 549 12.22 40.05 17.69
CA PHE A 549 12.18 40.22 19.13
C PHE A 549 12.56 38.91 19.83
N LYS A 550 13.63 38.97 20.61
CA LYS A 550 14.11 37.94 21.54
C LYS A 550 14.17 38.60 22.93
N TYR A 551 13.87 37.79 23.95
CA TYR A 551 14.01 38.02 25.40
C TYR A 551 12.92 38.78 26.16
N TYR A 552 12.20 38.04 27.03
CA TYR A 552 12.27 38.27 28.48
C TYR A 552 11.99 36.94 29.21
N GLN A 553 12.92 36.54 30.08
CA GLN A 553 12.74 35.49 31.09
C GLN A 553 12.41 36.13 32.44
N THR A 554 11.61 35.41 33.23
CA THR A 554 11.47 35.46 34.70
C THR A 554 10.87 36.74 35.30
N THR A 555 9.64 36.64 35.82
CA THR A 555 9.31 36.67 37.28
C THR A 555 7.78 36.64 37.48
N VAL A 556 7.13 35.47 37.35
CA VAL A 556 5.78 35.21 37.93
C VAL A 556 5.64 33.74 38.39
N LYS A 557 6.77 33.05 38.59
CA LYS A 557 6.81 31.58 38.77
C LYS A 557 6.60 31.10 40.21
N GLN A 558 6.31 31.99 41.16
CA GLN A 558 6.18 31.63 42.59
C GLN A 558 4.91 32.13 43.29
N TRP A 559 3.94 32.70 42.57
CA TRP A 559 2.67 33.15 43.19
C TRP A 559 1.40 32.48 42.65
N LEU A 560 1.46 31.81 41.48
CA LEU A 560 0.30 31.15 40.86
C LEU A 560 0.19 29.64 41.12
N ILE A 561 1.15 29.06 41.84
CA ILE A 561 1.08 27.67 42.29
C ILE A 561 0.33 27.67 43.61
N LEU A 562 -1.00 27.61 43.58
CA LEU A 562 -1.83 26.80 44.50
C LEU A 562 -3.35 26.91 44.31
N ASN A 563 -3.93 27.82 43.51
CA ASN A 563 -5.41 27.98 43.46
C ASN A 563 -6.06 28.12 42.06
N LEU A 564 -5.50 27.54 41.00
CA LEU A 564 -6.08 27.58 39.62
C LEU A 564 -6.34 26.20 39.01
N LYS A 565 -6.64 25.19 39.83
CA LYS A 565 -6.69 23.77 39.40
C LYS A 565 -7.89 23.39 38.50
N THR A 566 -8.88 24.26 38.31
CA THR A 566 -10.10 23.91 37.55
C THR A 566 -10.41 24.81 36.35
N LEU A 567 -9.93 26.07 36.32
CA LEU A 567 -10.35 27.06 35.32
C LEU A 567 -9.51 27.11 34.03
N LEU A 568 -8.28 26.57 34.02
CA LEU A 568 -7.38 26.62 32.86
C LEU A 568 -7.24 25.30 32.09
N ARG A 569 -8.00 24.25 32.48
CA ARG A 569 -7.86 22.90 31.90
C ARG A 569 -8.25 22.85 30.42
N GLU A 570 -9.34 23.50 30.02
CA GLU A 570 -9.80 23.54 28.63
C GLU A 570 -8.89 24.33 27.67
N PRO A 571 -8.42 25.56 27.99
CA PRO A 571 -7.52 26.28 27.10
C PRO A 571 -6.13 25.62 27.00
N LEU A 572 -5.63 25.01 28.08
CA LEU A 572 -4.34 24.29 28.06
C LEU A 572 -4.42 22.96 27.31
N SER A 573 -5.54 22.23 27.41
CA SER A 573 -5.77 21.00 26.63
C SER A 573 -5.90 21.26 25.12
N ARG A 574 -6.50 22.40 24.72
CA ARG A 574 -6.50 22.85 23.31
C ARG A 574 -5.12 23.22 22.78
N LEU A 575 -4.22 23.67 23.66
CA LEU A 575 -2.83 23.93 23.30
C LEU A 575 -2.01 22.64 23.20
N GLU A 576 -2.27 21.63 24.05
CA GLU A 576 -1.64 20.31 23.93
C GLU A 576 -1.98 19.62 22.60
N THR A 577 -3.24 19.69 22.18
CA THR A 577 -3.68 19.12 20.89
C THR A 577 -3.04 19.80 19.68
N ARG A 578 -2.47 21.01 19.84
CA ARG A 578 -1.84 21.78 18.76
C ARG A 578 -0.31 21.77 18.78
N PHE A 579 0.32 21.63 19.96
CA PHE A 579 1.78 21.76 20.14
C PHE A 579 2.46 20.53 20.75
N GLY A 580 1.71 19.43 20.95
CA GLY A 580 2.20 18.22 21.62
C GLY A 580 1.95 18.24 23.14
N TYR A 581 2.00 17.08 23.78
CA TYR A 581 1.74 16.96 25.22
C TYR A 581 2.88 17.59 26.03
N PHE A 582 2.62 18.74 26.65
CA PHE A 582 3.61 19.47 27.46
C PHE A 582 3.18 19.62 28.93
N LEU A 583 1.91 19.33 29.27
CA LEU A 583 1.46 19.34 30.66
C LEU A 583 1.97 18.10 31.39
N PRO A 584 2.13 18.16 32.72
CA PRO A 584 2.32 16.95 33.51
C PRO A 584 1.19 15.95 33.26
N TYR A 585 1.54 14.66 33.16
CA TYR A 585 0.64 13.55 32.86
C TYR A 585 -0.72 13.64 33.58
N GLU A 586 -0.72 13.99 34.86
CA GLU A 586 -1.91 14.10 35.71
C GLU A 586 -3.01 14.99 35.12
N PHE A 587 -2.59 16.02 34.37
CA PHE A 587 -3.45 17.07 33.81
C PHE A 587 -3.56 17.00 32.28
N SER A 588 -2.82 16.10 31.64
CA SER A 588 -2.72 16.04 30.19
C SER A 588 -3.91 15.31 29.54
N THR A 589 -4.29 15.77 28.35
CA THR A 589 -5.26 15.11 27.46
C THR A 589 -4.77 13.79 26.87
N ILE A 590 -3.49 13.45 27.07
CA ILE A 590 -2.87 12.17 26.73
C ILE A 590 -3.69 10.97 27.22
N LYS A 591 -4.44 11.12 28.32
CA LYS A 591 -5.32 10.09 28.87
C LYS A 591 -6.50 9.75 27.95
N SER A 592 -6.89 10.60 27.02
CA SER A 592 -7.95 10.30 26.06
C SER A 592 -7.42 9.72 24.75
N ASP A 593 -6.09 9.56 24.63
CA ASP A 593 -5.44 9.05 23.43
C ASP A 593 -5.62 7.53 23.29
N GLU A 594 -5.87 7.08 22.05
CA GLU A 594 -6.12 5.67 21.72
C GLU A 594 -4.92 4.78 22.08
N LEU A 595 -3.72 5.19 21.66
CA LEU A 595 -2.47 4.45 21.91
C LEU A 595 -2.18 4.38 23.40
N PHE A 596 -2.35 5.50 24.11
CA PHE A 596 -2.21 5.56 25.56
C PHE A 596 -3.12 4.55 26.27
N GLN A 597 -4.42 4.57 25.96
CA GLN A 597 -5.39 3.68 26.62
C GLN A 597 -5.13 2.22 26.29
N THR A 598 -4.72 1.92 25.06
CA THR A 598 -4.40 0.57 24.61
C THR A 598 -3.22 0.00 25.40
N ILE A 599 -2.10 0.72 25.46
CA ILE A 599 -0.89 0.27 26.19
C ILE A 599 -1.18 0.18 27.69
N ARG A 600 -1.77 1.22 28.28
CA ARG A 600 -2.08 1.24 29.71
C ARG A 600 -2.98 0.07 30.12
N LYS A 601 -4.02 -0.23 29.33
CA LYS A 601 -4.94 -1.33 29.61
C LYS A 601 -4.23 -2.68 29.53
N MET A 602 -3.50 -2.93 28.45
CA MET A 602 -2.77 -4.19 28.26
C MET A 602 -1.75 -4.42 29.37
N VAL A 603 -0.88 -3.43 29.64
CA VAL A 603 0.14 -3.55 30.69
C VAL A 603 -0.48 -3.68 32.09
N LYS A 604 -1.69 -3.17 32.32
CA LYS A 604 -2.38 -3.30 33.61
C LYS A 604 -3.02 -4.67 33.82
N GLU A 605 -3.62 -5.24 32.78
CA GLU A 605 -4.45 -6.44 32.87
C GLU A 605 -3.65 -7.74 32.68
N GLU A 606 -2.54 -7.69 31.93
CA GLU A 606 -1.71 -8.84 31.64
C GLU A 606 -0.79 -9.24 32.82
N ASP A 607 -0.54 -10.55 32.92
CA ASP A 607 0.49 -11.07 33.83
C ASP A 607 1.89 -10.79 33.25
N ILE A 608 2.47 -9.69 33.71
CA ILE A 608 3.77 -9.13 33.31
C ILE A 608 4.62 -8.98 34.57
N LYS A 609 5.90 -9.33 34.50
CA LYS A 609 6.89 -9.17 35.58
C LYS A 609 7.97 -8.15 35.25
N THR A 610 8.32 -8.02 33.97
CA THR A 610 9.42 -7.20 33.50
C THR A 610 9.05 -6.47 32.21
N ALA A 611 9.48 -5.22 32.11
CA ALA A 611 9.31 -4.41 30.91
C ALA A 611 10.61 -3.67 30.56
N LEU A 612 10.98 -3.65 29.28
CA LEU A 612 12.09 -2.87 28.74
C LEU A 612 11.53 -1.74 27.87
N VAL A 613 12.01 -0.51 28.09
CA VAL A 613 11.62 0.68 27.32
C VAL A 613 12.87 1.26 26.66
N ILE A 614 13.02 1.02 25.36
CA ILE A 614 14.11 1.52 24.53
C ILE A 614 13.71 2.88 23.97
N GLY A 615 14.47 3.92 24.32
CA GLY A 615 14.16 5.30 23.97
C GLY A 615 13.23 5.97 24.97
N ALA A 616 13.23 5.56 26.25
CA ALA A 616 12.33 6.13 27.25
C ALA A 616 12.49 7.66 27.38
N SER A 617 11.41 8.42 27.32
CA SER A 617 11.48 9.89 27.34
C SER A 617 10.26 10.54 27.99
N SER A 618 10.47 11.66 28.72
CA SER A 618 9.39 12.35 29.43
C SER A 618 8.47 13.10 28.46
N GLY A 619 7.17 12.85 28.60
CA GLY A 619 6.12 13.45 27.75
C GLY A 619 5.78 12.62 26.51
N GLU A 620 6.53 11.56 26.21
CA GLU A 620 6.19 10.64 25.13
C GLU A 620 5.07 9.69 25.56
N VAL A 621 4.06 9.58 24.71
CA VAL A 621 2.78 8.92 25.04
C VAL A 621 2.96 7.47 25.43
N ILE A 622 3.81 6.75 24.71
CA ILE A 622 4.06 5.34 24.95
C ILE A 622 4.81 5.11 26.27
N THR A 623 5.80 5.97 26.59
CA THR A 623 6.56 5.89 27.84
C THR A 623 5.65 6.17 29.02
N GLU A 624 4.82 7.22 28.92
CA GLU A 624 3.85 7.58 29.96
C GLU A 624 2.77 6.49 30.14
N ALA A 625 2.28 5.91 29.04
CA ALA A 625 1.26 4.87 29.06
C ALA A 625 1.76 3.58 29.72
N LEU A 626 2.94 3.10 29.32
CA LEU A 626 3.54 1.89 29.85
C LEU A 626 3.85 2.05 31.34
N LEU A 627 4.54 3.13 31.75
CA LEU A 627 4.87 3.35 33.16
C LEU A 627 3.61 3.55 34.03
N THR A 628 2.56 4.16 33.48
CA THR A 628 1.25 4.23 34.17
C THR A 628 0.63 2.85 34.33
N GLY A 629 0.63 2.03 33.27
CA GLY A 629 0.16 0.65 33.31
C GLY A 629 0.89 -0.18 34.37
N ILE A 630 2.22 -0.04 34.46
CA ILE A 630 3.06 -0.72 35.45
C ILE A 630 2.67 -0.34 36.89
N ARG A 631 2.43 0.94 37.17
CA ARG A 631 1.98 1.39 38.49
C ARG A 631 0.59 0.85 38.87
N GLU A 632 -0.28 0.67 37.87
CA GLU A 632 -1.64 0.16 38.07
C GLU A 632 -1.73 -1.37 38.04
N ASN A 633 -0.68 -2.06 37.58
CA ASN A 633 -0.65 -3.51 37.50
C ASN A 633 -0.52 -4.12 38.92
N PRO A 634 -1.40 -5.06 39.30
CA PRO A 634 -1.36 -5.73 40.61
C PRO A 634 -0.03 -6.42 40.93
N ASN A 635 0.68 -6.92 39.91
CA ASN A 635 1.95 -7.65 40.05
C ASN A 635 3.16 -6.72 40.23
N LYS A 636 2.98 -5.41 40.04
CA LYS A 636 4.04 -4.38 40.15
C LYS A 636 5.31 -4.76 39.36
N PRO A 637 5.20 -4.95 38.03
CA PRO A 637 6.34 -5.32 37.20
C PRO A 637 7.48 -4.30 37.29
N THR A 638 8.70 -4.77 37.08
CA THR A 638 9.87 -3.88 37.03
C THR A 638 10.08 -3.35 35.62
N ALA A 639 10.16 -2.03 35.48
CA ALA A 639 10.43 -1.33 34.23
C ALA A 639 11.92 -0.95 34.13
N PHE A 640 12.55 -1.27 33.01
CA PHE A 640 13.92 -0.89 32.68
C PHE A 640 13.87 0.12 31.53
N CYS A 641 14.13 1.39 31.84
CA CYS A 641 14.10 2.50 30.89
C CYS A 641 15.51 2.80 30.41
N ILE A 642 15.77 2.70 29.10
CA ILE A 642 17.07 2.97 28.50
C ILE A 642 16.96 4.11 27.48
N ASN A 643 17.89 5.05 27.50
CA ASN A 643 18.00 6.11 26.50
C ASN A 643 19.40 6.76 26.53
N ILE A 644 19.73 7.54 25.51
CA ILE A 644 20.84 8.51 25.60
C ILE A 644 20.50 9.63 26.60
N SER A 645 21.52 10.19 27.25
CA SER A 645 21.30 11.21 28.28
C SER A 645 20.79 12.53 27.67
N THR A 646 19.47 12.71 27.69
CA THR A 646 18.78 13.92 27.21
C THR A 646 18.13 14.68 28.35
N ALA A 647 17.78 15.95 28.12
CA ALA A 647 17.05 16.74 29.12
C ALA A 647 15.69 16.10 29.48
N LYS A 648 15.01 15.48 28.51
CA LYS A 648 13.74 14.77 28.72
C LYS A 648 13.95 13.47 29.52
N PHE A 649 14.99 12.70 29.22
CA PHE A 649 15.31 11.48 29.96
C PHE A 649 15.71 11.77 31.40
N ASN A 650 16.58 12.76 31.63
CA ASN A 650 16.97 13.23 32.96
C ASN A 650 15.76 13.75 33.77
N LYS A 651 14.79 14.38 33.12
CA LYS A 651 13.52 14.80 33.74
C LYS A 651 12.68 13.57 34.14
N LEU A 652 12.64 12.53 33.32
CA LEU A 652 11.94 11.28 33.61
C LEU A 652 12.58 10.58 34.82
N GLN A 653 13.92 10.43 34.83
CA GLN A 653 14.69 9.85 35.93
C GLN A 653 14.36 10.52 37.27
N LYS A 654 14.39 11.86 37.32
CA LYS A 654 14.07 12.63 38.54
C LYS A 654 12.64 12.41 39.03
N ARG A 655 11.68 12.16 38.13
CA ARG A 655 10.27 11.95 38.47
C ARG A 655 10.03 10.60 39.16
N PHE A 656 10.83 9.60 38.84
CA PHE A 656 10.67 8.22 39.30
C PHE A 656 11.77 7.80 40.29
N ILE A 657 12.52 8.75 40.87
CA ILE A 657 13.65 8.47 41.75
C ILE A 657 13.25 7.66 43.00
N ASP A 658 12.04 7.86 43.50
CA ASP A 658 11.51 7.17 44.69
C ASP A 658 10.77 5.86 44.35
N GLU A 659 10.65 5.51 43.06
CA GLU A 659 9.95 4.30 42.63
C GLU A 659 10.91 3.15 42.36
N SER A 660 10.94 2.19 43.30
CA SER A 660 11.84 1.04 43.22
C SER A 660 11.60 0.15 42.00
N VAL A 661 10.40 0.16 41.43
CA VAL A 661 10.00 -0.65 40.27
C VAL A 661 10.41 -0.05 38.93
N VAL A 662 10.89 1.20 38.87
CA VAL A 662 11.36 1.82 37.62
C VAL A 662 12.87 2.08 37.73
N LYS A 663 13.63 1.51 36.79
CA LYS A 663 15.09 1.63 36.72
C LYS A 663 15.50 2.34 35.44
N PHE A 664 16.59 3.09 35.49
CA PHE A 664 17.08 3.89 34.36
C PHE A 664 18.53 3.56 34.05
N TYR A 665 18.85 3.48 32.76
CA TYR A 665 20.19 3.24 32.26
C TYR A 665 20.49 4.20 31.09
N ASP A 666 21.63 4.87 31.17
CA ASP A 666 22.11 5.75 30.11
C ASP A 666 22.89 4.97 29.06
N ILE A 667 22.67 5.28 27.77
CA ILE A 667 23.47 4.80 26.65
C ILE A 667 24.54 5.85 26.34
N LEU A 668 25.81 5.42 26.23
CA LEU A 668 26.96 6.31 26.01
C LEU A 668 27.64 5.98 24.66
N PRO A 669 27.03 6.33 23.52
CA PRO A 669 27.58 6.00 22.21
C PRO A 669 28.82 6.86 21.89
N SER A 670 29.87 6.23 21.36
CA SER A 670 31.06 6.92 20.82
C SER A 670 30.83 7.54 19.44
N SER A 671 29.90 6.98 18.66
CA SER A 671 29.45 7.47 17.35
C SER A 671 28.00 7.07 17.10
N SER A 672 27.37 7.57 16.03
CA SER A 672 26.03 7.12 15.62
C SER A 672 26.01 5.65 15.18
N GLU A 673 27.14 5.13 14.70
CA GLU A 673 27.28 3.74 14.24
C GLU A 673 27.39 2.76 15.42
N ASP A 674 27.83 3.23 16.59
CA ASP A 674 28.00 2.40 17.80
C ASP A 674 26.71 2.28 18.64
N LEU A 675 25.61 2.91 18.25
CA LEU A 675 24.41 3.02 19.09
C LEU A 675 23.80 1.66 19.42
N ALA A 676 23.66 0.77 18.44
CA ALA A 676 23.08 -0.55 18.65
C ALA A 676 23.99 -1.47 19.49
N GLU A 677 25.31 -1.38 19.31
CA GLU A 677 26.28 -2.14 20.09
C GLU A 677 26.25 -1.72 21.57
N GLU A 678 26.27 -0.41 21.84
CA GLU A 678 26.18 0.12 23.21
C GLU A 678 24.83 -0.19 23.86
N THR A 679 23.74 -0.12 23.09
CA THR A 679 22.42 -0.53 23.57
C THR A 679 22.40 -2.00 23.96
N SER A 680 23.00 -2.88 23.14
CA SER A 680 23.12 -4.31 23.43
C SER A 680 23.92 -4.57 24.70
N LYS A 681 25.04 -3.85 24.91
CA LYS A 681 25.84 -3.94 26.15
C LYS A 681 25.01 -3.57 27.38
N VAL A 682 24.22 -2.49 27.30
CA VAL A 682 23.34 -2.07 28.40
C VAL A 682 22.28 -3.15 28.69
N ILE A 683 21.64 -3.70 27.67
CA ILE A 683 20.63 -4.77 27.84
C ILE A 683 21.24 -6.01 28.50
N ARG A 684 22.44 -6.44 28.06
CA ARG A 684 23.15 -7.58 28.66
C ARG A 684 23.45 -7.34 30.13
N ASN A 685 23.95 -6.16 30.48
CA ASN A 685 24.21 -5.80 31.88
C ASN A 685 22.94 -5.84 32.72
N ILE A 686 21.80 -5.39 32.19
CA ILE A 686 20.50 -5.47 32.88
C ILE A 686 20.13 -6.93 33.17
N LYS A 687 20.26 -7.81 32.17
CA LYS A 687 19.96 -9.24 32.32
C LYS A 687 20.84 -9.90 33.39
N GLU A 688 22.15 -9.65 33.34
CA GLU A 688 23.14 -10.19 34.28
C GLU A 688 22.92 -9.67 35.71
N GLU A 689 22.77 -8.35 35.89
CA GLU A 689 22.63 -7.73 37.22
C GLU A 689 21.31 -8.08 37.92
N LYS A 690 20.25 -8.30 37.14
CA LYS A 690 18.89 -8.49 37.67
C LYS A 690 18.42 -9.93 37.57
N ASN A 691 19.25 -10.83 37.04
CA ASN A 691 18.92 -12.23 36.80
C ASN A 691 17.59 -12.37 36.01
N VAL A 692 17.47 -11.55 34.96
CA VAL A 692 16.31 -11.52 34.06
C VAL A 692 16.72 -12.21 32.76
N ASN A 693 16.10 -13.34 32.44
CA ASN A 693 16.42 -14.09 31.23
C ASN A 693 15.77 -13.46 29.98
N PHE A 694 14.54 -12.98 30.14
CA PHE A 694 13.72 -12.40 29.09
C PHE A 694 12.85 -11.26 29.62
N PHE A 695 12.40 -10.37 28.75
CA PHE A 695 11.48 -9.28 29.10
C PHE A 695 10.06 -9.63 28.66
N ASP A 696 9.07 -9.52 29.55
CA ASP A 696 7.69 -9.82 29.15
C ASP A 696 7.15 -8.76 28.17
N VAL A 697 7.56 -7.50 28.33
CA VAL A 697 7.19 -6.40 27.43
C VAL A 697 8.45 -5.68 26.96
N VAL A 698 8.59 -5.50 25.65
CA VAL A 698 9.62 -4.61 25.07
C VAL A 698 8.94 -3.51 24.27
N LEU A 699 9.26 -2.25 24.58
CA LEU A 699 8.78 -1.07 23.89
C LEU A 699 9.94 -0.37 23.20
N ILE A 700 9.78 -0.06 21.92
CA ILE A 700 10.78 0.65 21.10
C ILE A 700 10.20 1.98 20.61
N ASP A 701 10.76 3.09 21.10
CA ASP A 701 10.42 4.46 20.70
C ASP A 701 11.26 4.90 19.49
N GLY A 702 10.67 4.83 18.30
CA GLY A 702 11.34 5.19 17.04
C GLY A 702 11.70 6.67 16.93
N SER A 703 11.02 7.56 17.66
CA SER A 703 11.33 8.99 17.69
C SER A 703 12.60 9.31 18.46
N GLN A 704 12.99 8.45 19.40
CA GLN A 704 14.13 8.70 20.30
C GLN A 704 15.38 7.95 19.86
N LEU A 705 15.24 6.68 19.45
CA LEU A 705 16.36 5.84 19.04
C LEU A 705 16.01 5.07 17.76
N SER A 706 16.80 5.27 16.70
CA SER A 706 16.70 4.49 15.46
C SER A 706 17.55 3.23 15.60
N ILE A 707 16.96 2.13 16.07
CA ILE A 707 17.66 0.85 16.30
C ILE A 707 16.87 -0.28 15.65
N SER A 708 17.57 -1.18 14.94
CA SER A 708 16.96 -2.39 14.42
C SER A 708 16.93 -3.49 15.47
N ILE A 709 15.82 -4.23 15.57
CA ILE A 709 15.73 -5.43 16.42
C ILE A 709 16.79 -6.46 16.01
N GLU A 710 17.14 -6.56 14.72
CA GLU A 710 18.20 -7.46 14.23
C GLU A 710 19.56 -7.18 14.87
N GLU A 711 19.88 -5.91 15.08
CA GLU A 711 21.13 -5.51 15.71
C GLU A 711 21.12 -5.85 17.22
N LEU A 712 19.95 -6.11 17.79
CA LEU A 712 19.71 -6.50 19.18
C LEU A 712 19.33 -7.99 19.34
N ASP A 713 19.27 -8.78 18.26
CA ASP A 713 18.67 -10.12 18.25
C ASP A 713 19.31 -11.07 19.29
N ASN A 714 20.62 -10.96 19.53
CA ASN A 714 21.32 -11.77 20.55
C ASN A 714 20.85 -11.48 22.00
N GLU A 715 20.24 -10.32 22.24
CA GLU A 715 19.86 -9.86 23.59
C GLU A 715 18.34 -9.78 23.77
N LEU A 716 17.54 -9.79 22.70
CA LEU A 716 16.08 -9.73 22.72
C LEU A 716 15.44 -11.02 22.21
N GLU A 717 15.92 -12.16 22.69
CA GLU A 717 15.28 -13.47 22.47
C GLU A 717 14.10 -13.65 23.45
N ASP A 718 12.92 -13.96 22.90
CA ASP A 718 11.67 -14.25 23.58
C ASP A 718 11.08 -13.10 24.42
N TYR A 719 9.93 -12.59 24.00
CA TYR A 719 9.15 -11.59 24.75
C TYR A 719 7.66 -11.83 24.52
N LYS A 720 6.86 -11.71 25.58
CA LYS A 720 5.41 -11.91 25.49
C LYS A 720 4.76 -10.84 24.63
N PHE A 721 5.19 -9.58 24.76
CA PHE A 721 4.70 -8.47 23.94
C PHE A 721 5.83 -7.59 23.42
N VAL A 722 5.73 -7.15 22.16
CA VAL A 722 6.54 -6.05 21.60
C VAL A 722 5.66 -4.92 21.12
N LEU A 723 6.02 -3.70 21.52
CA LEU A 723 5.36 -2.46 21.17
C LEU A 723 6.32 -1.62 20.33
N LEU A 724 5.92 -1.35 19.10
CA LEU A 724 6.62 -0.44 18.20
C LEU A 724 5.83 0.86 18.08
N ASP A 725 6.45 1.98 18.43
CA ASP A 725 5.94 3.30 18.05
C ASP A 725 6.65 3.81 16.80
N ASP A 726 6.06 4.78 16.10
CA ASP A 726 6.59 5.33 14.86
C ASP A 726 6.92 4.27 13.78
N ILE A 727 6.02 3.32 13.53
CA ILE A 727 6.20 2.27 12.49
C ILE A 727 6.31 2.83 11.06
N ASN A 728 6.10 4.13 10.87
CA ASN A 728 6.34 4.86 9.63
C ASN A 728 7.72 5.58 9.62
N THR A 729 8.70 5.07 10.37
CA THR A 729 10.12 5.44 10.30
C THR A 729 10.94 4.26 9.79
N PHE A 730 12.11 4.51 9.20
CA PHE A 730 12.87 3.48 8.48
C PHE A 730 13.15 2.21 9.31
N GLU A 731 13.74 2.36 10.51
CA GLU A 731 14.09 1.19 11.34
C GLU A 731 12.87 0.51 11.95
N ASN A 732 11.90 1.26 12.46
CA ASN A 732 10.69 0.64 13.04
C ASN A 732 9.76 0.06 11.97
N TYR A 733 9.80 0.56 10.75
CA TYR A 733 9.17 -0.10 9.61
C TYR A 733 9.80 -1.48 9.37
N LYS A 734 11.13 -1.60 9.35
CA LYS A 734 11.82 -2.90 9.20
C LYS A 734 11.46 -3.85 10.35
N ASN A 735 11.52 -3.36 11.60
CA ASN A 735 11.14 -4.11 12.78
C ASN A 735 9.68 -4.62 12.67
N HIS A 736 8.77 -3.75 12.23
CA HIS A 736 7.37 -4.08 12.01
C HIS A 736 7.19 -5.17 10.94
N GLN A 737 7.84 -5.06 9.78
CA GLN A 737 7.76 -6.09 8.73
C GLN A 737 8.33 -7.43 9.19
N LYS A 738 9.44 -7.43 9.93
CA LYS A 738 10.04 -8.64 10.49
C LYS A 738 9.07 -9.37 11.42
N LEU A 739 8.41 -8.63 12.32
CA LEU A 739 7.43 -9.21 13.25
C LEU A 739 6.17 -9.72 12.53
N LEU A 740 5.73 -9.06 11.46
CA LEU A 740 4.63 -9.54 10.62
C LEU A 740 4.93 -10.87 9.91
N LEU A 741 6.20 -11.11 9.56
CA LEU A 741 6.65 -12.33 8.90
C LEU A 741 6.98 -13.46 9.88
N ASN A 742 7.18 -13.15 11.17
CA ASN A 742 7.51 -14.13 12.18
C ASN A 742 6.27 -14.91 12.65
N SER A 743 6.24 -16.22 12.39
CA SER A 743 5.11 -17.09 12.76
C SER A 743 4.89 -17.24 14.26
N ASN A 744 5.84 -16.84 15.10
CA ASN A 744 5.72 -16.90 16.56
C ASN A 744 4.97 -15.69 17.13
N TYR A 745 4.64 -14.68 16.32
CA TYR A 745 3.96 -13.48 16.78
C TYR A 745 2.63 -13.26 16.05
N LEU A 746 1.66 -12.71 16.78
CA LEU A 746 0.42 -12.19 16.22
C LEU A 746 0.32 -10.70 16.49
N VAL A 747 -0.27 -9.95 15.56
CA VAL A 747 -0.63 -8.55 15.79
C VAL A 747 -1.77 -8.52 16.81
N PHE A 748 -1.47 -8.07 18.03
CA PHE A 748 -2.47 -7.83 19.08
C PHE A 748 -3.35 -6.64 18.70
N THR A 749 -2.73 -5.54 18.28
CA THR A 749 -3.41 -4.36 17.72
C THR A 749 -2.41 -3.45 17.03
N GLN A 750 -2.85 -2.71 16.02
CA GLN A 750 -2.02 -1.73 15.33
C GLN A 750 -2.88 -0.60 14.77
N ASN A 751 -2.28 0.58 14.61
CA ASN A 751 -2.89 1.69 13.91
C ASN A 751 -1.79 2.46 13.16
N PRO A 752 -1.58 2.18 11.85
CA PRO A 752 -0.58 2.88 11.05
C PRO A 752 -0.91 4.36 10.78
N GLU A 753 -2.17 4.77 10.97
CA GLU A 753 -2.66 6.12 10.65
C GLU A 753 -2.52 7.10 11.82
N LEU A 754 -2.59 6.62 13.06
CA LEU A 754 -2.45 7.46 14.25
C LEU A 754 -1.01 7.99 14.37
N ARG A 755 -0.82 9.30 14.17
CA ARG A 755 0.49 9.98 14.20
C ARG A 755 1.46 9.39 13.19
N ASN A 756 2.58 8.81 13.64
CA ASN A 756 3.56 8.07 12.85
C ASN A 756 3.37 6.55 12.97
N GLY A 757 2.22 6.12 13.49
CA GLY A 757 1.75 4.74 13.52
C GLY A 757 2.35 3.92 14.65
N TYR A 758 1.60 2.95 15.16
CA TYR A 758 2.08 2.00 16.16
C TYR A 758 1.61 0.58 15.88
N ALA A 759 2.33 -0.41 16.41
CA ALA A 759 1.94 -1.81 16.39
C ALA A 759 2.31 -2.50 17.71
N ILE A 760 1.44 -3.41 18.16
CA ILE A 760 1.66 -4.26 19.32
C ILE A 760 1.54 -5.71 18.86
N PHE A 761 2.58 -6.49 19.12
CA PHE A 761 2.65 -7.91 18.82
C PHE A 761 2.61 -8.72 20.12
N GLU A 762 1.98 -9.88 20.07
CA GLU A 762 1.92 -10.86 21.14
C GLU A 762 2.56 -12.18 20.66
N GLN A 763 3.41 -12.78 21.48
CA GLN A 763 4.01 -14.08 21.20
C GLN A 763 2.98 -15.19 21.39
N LEU A 764 2.95 -16.14 20.46
CA LEU A 764 2.12 -17.34 20.56
C LEU A 764 2.65 -18.26 21.67
N PRO A 765 1.75 -18.86 22.46
CA PRO A 765 2.10 -19.76 23.56
C PRO A 765 2.71 -21.10 23.13
#